data_AF-A0A4R2RK59-F1
#
_entry.id   AF-A0A4R2RK59-F1
#
_cell.length_a   1.000
_cell.length_b   1.000
_cell.length_c   1.000
_cell.angle_alpha   90.00
_cell.angle_beta   90.00
_cell.angle_gamma   90.00
#
_symmetry.space_group_name_H-M   'P 1'
#
loop_
_entity.id
_entity.type
_entity.pdbx_description
1 polymer ?
#
loop_
_entity_poly.entity_id
_entity_poly.type
_entity_poly.pdbx_seq_one_letter_code
_entity_poly.pdbx_strand_id
1 'polypeptide(L)'
;MPETAGRPRARRLFVYNGGFLGDARLRRILTLAGYDIRVGLPASQDMVGIWGASPTAARGLRVARARGAGVLRVEDAFLRSVLPGRARGAAPPLGLMLDGQGVHFDPSRPSALESILAGHSLDDTALLNRARDAITRIRAGHLTKYTGFVPETPVPSPGYVLVVDQSAGDAAVTASGATRATFHEMLAFARIENPGAEILIKTHPETAHGLRPGHFSSDDAGGTVRLVTDPVSPWALLEGAVAVYTVSSQMGFEAILAGHRPRVFGQPFYAGWGLSQDETPPPRRVRRLTRAQLFAGAMILAPTWYDPFRDRLCPLEDALATLEAETRAWREDRAGWVAAGMRLWKRGAVQGFFGGQRAVRFAPDADSAAARAAATGRRAMVWGAAAAPPGTVRVEDGFLRSRGLGAALVAPLSLVADDLGLCYDPARENRLERLIAAACALPQAERLRAERLIARLCEAGLSKYNLGGASPPPLPEGHRILVPGQVEDDAAIQLGCPAERTNRALLERCRAENPKAVILYKPHPDVEAGLRPGTVDPAILQGLADRVIEGTGAPELLAEVDEVWTLCSGLGFEALIRRVPVTCLGVPFYAGWGLTRDLAPVPARRAARPDLVALVHAVLIAYPRYRDPVTGRPCPAEIVADRLASGALPRPGPGLRALSKVQGLLAGKAYLWWR
;
A
#
# COMPACT_ATOMS: atom_id res chain seq x y z
N MET A 1 -40.74 -13.92 9.16
CA MET A 1 -40.57 -12.74 8.29
C MET A 1 -41.08 -11.51 9.04
N PRO A 2 -40.24 -10.79 9.79
CA PRO A 2 -40.55 -9.44 10.25
C PRO A 2 -40.00 -8.40 9.26
N GLU A 3 -40.73 -7.30 9.16
CA GLU A 3 -40.62 -6.22 8.19
C GLU A 3 -39.21 -5.62 8.07
N THR A 4 -38.77 -5.46 6.82
CA THR A 4 -37.62 -4.64 6.44
C THR A 4 -37.86 -3.18 6.81
N ALA A 5 -37.21 -2.70 7.87
CA ALA A 5 -37.06 -1.28 8.14
C ALA A 5 -36.47 -0.59 6.90
N GLY A 6 -37.23 0.34 6.32
CA GLY A 6 -36.88 1.01 5.07
C GLY A 6 -35.55 1.74 5.17
N ARG A 7 -34.70 1.60 4.13
CA ARG A 7 -33.48 2.40 3.99
C ARG A 7 -33.83 3.90 4.14
N PRO A 8 -33.12 4.67 4.96
CA PRO A 8 -33.38 6.10 5.10
C PRO A 8 -33.32 6.78 3.73
N ARG A 9 -34.33 7.60 3.42
CA ARG A 9 -34.46 8.29 2.13
C ARG A 9 -33.25 9.20 1.94
N ALA A 10 -32.52 9.02 0.84
CA ALA A 10 -31.33 9.82 0.52
C ALA A 10 -31.68 11.33 0.52
N ARG A 11 -30.81 12.15 1.12
CA ARG A 11 -31.00 13.59 1.24
C ARG A 11 -30.68 14.25 -0.10
N ARG A 12 -31.62 15.00 -0.66
CA ARG A 12 -31.39 15.71 -1.93
C ARG A 12 -30.36 16.83 -1.71
N LEU A 13 -29.30 16.79 -2.51
CA LEU A 13 -28.16 17.70 -2.45
C LEU A 13 -28.04 18.47 -3.77
N PHE A 14 -28.51 19.71 -3.79
CA PHE A 14 -28.45 20.57 -4.97
C PHE A 14 -27.07 21.22 -5.10
N VAL A 15 -26.42 21.06 -6.25
CA VAL A 15 -25.06 21.57 -6.49
C VAL A 15 -25.05 22.62 -7.61
N TYR A 16 -24.21 23.64 -7.44
CA TYR A 16 -24.05 24.75 -8.39
C TYR A 16 -22.61 24.91 -8.89
N ASN A 17 -21.79 23.89 -8.68
CA ASN A 17 -20.41 23.80 -9.12
C ASN A 17 -20.21 22.51 -9.92
N GLY A 18 -19.72 22.63 -11.16
CA GLY A 18 -19.50 21.51 -12.07
C GLY A 18 -18.56 20.44 -11.54
N GLY A 19 -17.67 20.77 -10.59
CA GLY A 19 -16.78 19.79 -9.94
C GLY A 19 -17.53 18.63 -9.28
N PHE A 20 -18.70 18.90 -8.68
CA PHE A 20 -19.57 17.87 -8.10
C PHE A 20 -20.18 16.94 -9.16
N LEU A 21 -20.26 17.36 -10.42
CA LEU A 21 -20.83 16.58 -11.50
C LEU A 21 -19.74 15.82 -12.27
N GLY A 22 -18.54 16.42 -12.40
CA GLY A 22 -17.43 15.88 -13.18
C GLY A 22 -16.59 14.82 -12.48
N ASP A 23 -16.45 14.88 -11.15
CA ASP A 23 -15.65 13.89 -10.41
C ASP A 23 -16.51 12.68 -10.01
N ALA A 24 -16.27 11.54 -10.68
CA ALA A 24 -17.00 10.30 -10.43
C ALA A 24 -16.81 9.76 -9.01
N ARG A 25 -15.62 9.92 -8.42
CA ARG A 25 -15.37 9.43 -7.05
C ARG A 25 -16.05 10.32 -6.03
N LEU A 26 -15.94 11.65 -6.17
CA LEU A 26 -16.65 12.60 -5.31
C LEU A 26 -18.15 12.30 -5.25
N ARG A 27 -18.78 12.11 -6.42
CA ARG A 27 -20.19 11.73 -6.51
C ARG A 27 -20.47 10.43 -5.78
N ARG A 28 -19.63 9.42 -5.99
CA ARG A 28 -19.80 8.11 -5.38
C ARG A 28 -19.72 8.16 -3.86
N ILE A 29 -18.75 8.91 -3.30
CA ILE A 29 -18.63 9.10 -1.85
C ILE A 29 -19.89 9.77 -1.29
N LEU A 30 -20.38 10.84 -1.94
CA LEU A 30 -21.60 11.53 -1.52
C LEU A 30 -22.83 10.62 -1.57
N THR A 31 -22.99 9.82 -2.63
CA THR A 31 -24.07 8.83 -2.74
C THR A 31 -24.01 7.79 -1.62
N LEU A 32 -22.82 7.24 -1.35
CA LEU A 32 -22.64 6.26 -0.27
C LEU A 32 -22.84 6.88 1.12
N ALA A 33 -22.56 8.18 1.28
CA ALA A 33 -22.85 8.96 2.47
C ALA A 33 -24.32 9.39 2.59
N GLY A 34 -25.20 8.94 1.69
CA GLY A 34 -26.65 9.20 1.75
C GLY A 34 -27.11 10.49 1.09
N TYR A 35 -26.29 11.11 0.23
CA TYR A 35 -26.63 12.31 -0.52
C TYR A 35 -26.93 12.01 -2.00
N ASP A 36 -28.08 12.47 -2.46
CA ASP A 36 -28.51 12.37 -3.86
C ASP A 36 -28.25 13.69 -4.58
N ILE A 37 -27.27 13.72 -5.48
CA ILE A 37 -26.82 14.95 -6.15
C ILE A 37 -27.83 15.37 -7.23
N ARG A 38 -28.33 16.59 -7.11
CA ARG A 38 -29.33 17.18 -8.00
C ARG A 38 -28.87 18.52 -8.57
N VAL A 39 -29.44 18.87 -9.71
CA VAL A 39 -29.41 20.22 -10.27
C VAL A 39 -30.82 20.80 -10.23
N GLY A 40 -30.94 22.12 -10.16
CA GLY A 40 -32.24 22.80 -10.05
C GLY A 40 -32.34 23.67 -8.81
N LEU A 41 -33.54 23.79 -8.24
CA LEU A 41 -33.83 24.60 -7.07
C LEU A 41 -34.20 23.70 -5.88
N PRO A 42 -33.57 23.86 -4.71
CA PRO A 42 -33.91 23.11 -3.50
C PRO A 42 -35.23 23.60 -2.89
N ALA A 43 -35.94 22.69 -2.23
CA ALA A 43 -36.95 23.03 -1.24
C ALA A 43 -36.29 23.22 0.15
N SER A 44 -37.04 23.72 1.14
CA SER A 44 -36.50 24.04 2.47
C SER A 44 -35.98 22.81 3.23
N GLN A 45 -36.53 21.62 2.97
CA GLN A 45 -36.06 20.35 3.53
C GLN A 45 -34.81 19.78 2.85
N ASP A 46 -34.39 20.36 1.71
CA ASP A 46 -33.24 19.89 0.94
C ASP A 46 -31.94 20.54 1.40
N MET A 47 -30.83 20.09 0.83
CA MET A 47 -29.51 20.68 1.07
C MET A 47 -28.91 21.26 -0.19
N VAL A 48 -28.08 22.28 -0.03
CA VAL A 48 -27.20 22.82 -1.07
C VAL A 48 -25.76 22.42 -0.77
N GLY A 49 -25.13 21.74 -1.73
CA GLY A 49 -23.72 21.33 -1.66
C GLY A 49 -22.79 22.43 -2.17
N ILE A 50 -21.79 22.78 -1.37
CA ILE A 50 -20.73 23.73 -1.73
C ILE A 50 -19.35 23.14 -1.41
N TRP A 51 -18.34 23.52 -2.18
CA TRP A 51 -16.96 23.11 -1.92
C TRP A 51 -16.31 24.14 -0.98
N GLY A 52 -16.08 23.75 0.28
CA GLY A 52 -15.55 24.59 1.35
C GLY A 52 -16.03 26.04 1.31
N ALA A 53 -15.09 26.95 1.08
CA ALA A 53 -15.32 28.38 0.86
C ALA A 53 -14.81 28.83 -0.53
N SER A 54 -14.99 28.00 -1.55
CA SER A 54 -14.57 28.32 -2.92
C SER A 54 -15.26 29.60 -3.45
N PRO A 55 -14.70 30.29 -4.46
CA PRO A 55 -15.37 31.43 -5.10
C PRO A 55 -16.77 31.09 -5.63
N THR A 56 -17.00 29.83 -6.03
CA THR A 56 -18.30 29.34 -6.50
C THR A 56 -19.30 29.08 -5.37
N ALA A 57 -18.85 28.98 -4.11
CA ALA A 57 -19.71 28.74 -2.95
C ALA A 57 -20.72 29.85 -2.71
N ALA A 58 -20.39 31.10 -3.05
CA ALA A 58 -21.29 32.26 -2.88
C ALA A 58 -22.64 32.06 -3.61
N ARG A 59 -22.63 31.44 -4.80
CA ARG A 59 -23.86 31.12 -5.54
C ARG A 59 -24.72 30.13 -4.77
N GLY A 60 -24.13 29.03 -4.30
CA GLY A 60 -24.83 28.02 -3.51
C GLY A 60 -25.40 28.59 -2.21
N LEU A 61 -24.62 29.39 -1.49
CA LEU A 61 -25.06 30.04 -0.25
C LEU A 61 -26.22 31.01 -0.47
N ARG A 62 -26.21 31.80 -1.55
CA ARG A 62 -27.35 32.66 -1.91
C ARG A 62 -28.61 31.85 -2.16
N VAL A 63 -28.51 30.75 -2.91
CA VAL A 63 -29.67 29.89 -3.19
C VAL A 63 -30.18 29.21 -1.92
N ALA A 64 -29.28 28.69 -1.08
CA ALA A 64 -29.65 28.08 0.21
C ALA A 64 -30.43 29.05 1.09
N ARG A 65 -29.95 30.29 1.25
CA ARG A 65 -30.66 31.36 1.98
C ARG A 65 -32.02 31.69 1.36
N ALA A 66 -32.06 31.91 0.05
CA ALA A 66 -33.30 32.28 -0.65
C ALA A 66 -34.38 31.19 -0.59
N ARG A 67 -33.99 29.92 -0.40
CA ARG A 67 -34.90 28.76 -0.36
C ARG A 67 -35.12 28.20 1.05
N GLY A 68 -34.44 28.75 2.06
CA GLY A 68 -34.44 28.19 3.42
C GLY A 68 -33.88 26.77 3.50
N ALA A 69 -33.01 26.39 2.55
CA ALA A 69 -32.43 25.05 2.46
C ALA A 69 -31.16 24.92 3.32
N GLY A 70 -30.88 23.71 3.80
CA GLY A 70 -29.65 23.41 4.54
C GLY A 70 -28.40 23.54 3.65
N VAL A 71 -27.22 23.64 4.26
CA VAL A 71 -25.94 23.70 3.53
C VAL A 71 -25.06 22.53 3.93
N LEU A 72 -24.49 21.84 2.94
CA LEU A 72 -23.42 20.87 3.14
C LEU A 72 -22.14 21.43 2.54
N ARG A 73 -21.12 21.63 3.37
CA ARG A 73 -19.77 21.97 2.94
C ARG A 73 -18.97 20.69 2.75
N VAL A 74 -18.38 20.56 1.57
CA VAL A 74 -17.55 19.43 1.19
C VAL A 74 -16.12 19.90 1.01
N GLU A 75 -15.18 19.22 1.63
CA GLU A 75 -13.74 19.45 1.47
C GLU A 75 -12.99 18.13 1.35
N ASP A 76 -11.76 18.20 0.83
CA ASP A 76 -10.85 17.06 0.89
C ASP A 76 -10.58 16.67 2.36
N ALA A 77 -10.56 15.37 2.65
CA ALA A 77 -10.01 14.88 3.92
C ALA A 77 -8.51 15.19 4.03
N PHE A 78 -7.98 15.11 5.25
CA PHE A 78 -6.59 15.47 5.55
C PHE A 78 -5.55 14.55 4.89
N LEU A 79 -5.93 13.33 4.47
CA LEU A 79 -5.15 12.51 3.53
C LEU A 79 -5.88 12.47 2.19
N ARG A 80 -5.18 12.79 1.10
CA ARG A 80 -5.84 12.97 -0.19
C ARG A 80 -5.30 12.06 -1.27
N SER A 81 -4.04 12.21 -1.65
CA SER A 81 -3.47 11.59 -2.85
C SER A 81 -1.96 11.78 -2.91
N VAL A 82 -1.30 11.16 -3.88
CA VAL A 82 0.13 11.40 -4.13
C VAL A 82 0.39 12.85 -4.57
N LEU A 83 -0.27 13.30 -5.64
CA LEU A 83 -0.09 14.65 -6.18
C LEU A 83 -1.16 15.61 -5.64
N PRO A 84 -0.88 16.94 -5.62
CA PRO A 84 -1.89 17.96 -5.32
C PRO A 84 -3.13 17.87 -6.19
N GLY A 85 -4.31 18.19 -5.65
CA GLY A 85 -5.57 17.99 -6.38
C GLY A 85 -5.70 18.76 -7.69
N ARG A 86 -4.99 19.88 -7.81
CA ARG A 86 -4.91 20.71 -9.03
C ARG A 86 -3.84 20.24 -10.01
N ALA A 87 -2.95 19.33 -9.61
CA ALA A 87 -1.87 18.84 -10.44
C ALA A 87 -2.41 17.90 -11.53
N ARG A 88 -1.80 17.97 -12.71
CA ARG A 88 -2.12 17.04 -13.81
C ARG A 88 -1.82 15.61 -13.38
N GLY A 89 -2.77 14.70 -13.59
CA GLY A 89 -2.63 13.29 -13.21
C GLY A 89 -2.84 13.01 -11.73
N ALA A 90 -3.31 13.98 -10.94
CA ALA A 90 -3.68 13.76 -9.56
C ALA A 90 -4.85 12.76 -9.44
N ALA A 91 -4.72 11.83 -8.50
CA ALA A 91 -5.82 10.95 -8.15
C ALA A 91 -6.97 11.74 -7.49
N PRO A 92 -8.22 11.27 -7.64
CA PRO A 92 -9.34 11.78 -6.86
C PRO A 92 -9.11 11.55 -5.34
N PRO A 93 -9.79 12.29 -4.45
CA PRO A 93 -9.58 12.19 -3.01
C PRO A 93 -9.88 10.78 -2.46
N LEU A 94 -9.20 10.41 -1.37
CA LEU A 94 -9.45 9.15 -0.63
C LEU A 94 -10.54 9.27 0.44
N GLY A 95 -10.93 10.50 0.78
CA GLY A 95 -12.02 10.79 1.70
C GLY A 95 -12.43 12.25 1.63
N LEU A 96 -13.57 12.56 2.24
CA LEU A 96 -14.16 13.90 2.28
C LEU A 96 -14.52 14.30 3.70
N MET A 97 -14.37 15.59 3.99
CA MET A 97 -15.03 16.24 5.12
C MET A 97 -16.42 16.68 4.66
N LEU A 98 -17.46 16.15 5.29
CA LEU A 98 -18.86 16.46 4.99
C LEU A 98 -19.48 17.19 6.18
N ASP A 99 -19.56 18.52 6.10
CA ASP A 99 -19.90 19.36 7.25
C ASP A 99 -21.19 20.17 7.01
N GLY A 100 -22.21 19.89 7.83
CA GLY A 100 -23.49 20.59 7.80
C GLY A 100 -23.58 21.81 8.74
N GLN A 101 -22.57 22.03 9.60
CA GLN A 101 -22.55 23.09 10.62
C GLN A 101 -21.68 24.26 10.16
N GLY A 102 -20.49 23.96 9.64
CA GLY A 102 -19.48 24.94 9.24
C GLY A 102 -18.45 24.32 8.31
N VAL A 103 -17.20 24.74 8.41
CA VAL A 103 -16.06 24.05 7.78
C VAL A 103 -14.88 24.14 8.72
N HIS A 104 -14.08 23.08 8.79
CA HIS A 104 -13.04 22.90 9.80
C HIS A 104 -12.02 24.05 9.92
N PHE A 105 -11.75 24.77 8.83
CA PHE A 105 -10.81 25.90 8.81
C PHE A 105 -11.45 27.27 9.09
N ASP A 106 -12.79 27.37 9.20
CA ASP A 106 -13.49 28.64 9.45
C ASP A 106 -13.75 28.80 10.96
N PRO A 107 -13.02 29.68 11.65
CA PRO A 107 -13.15 29.89 13.08
C PRO A 107 -14.33 30.80 13.44
N SER A 108 -15.07 31.39 12.48
CA SER A 108 -16.17 32.30 12.79
C SER A 108 -17.39 31.60 13.41
N ARG A 109 -17.49 30.27 13.25
CA ARG A 109 -18.57 29.44 13.77
C ARG A 109 -18.07 28.03 14.10
N PRO A 110 -18.78 27.25 14.92
CA PRO A 110 -18.48 25.84 15.10
C PRO A 110 -18.60 25.04 13.79
N SER A 111 -17.65 24.13 13.59
CA SER A 111 -17.67 23.10 12.55
C SER A 111 -18.07 21.75 13.14
N ALA A 112 -18.47 20.79 12.31
CA ALA A 112 -18.75 19.43 12.79
C ALA A 112 -17.52 18.82 13.48
N LEU A 113 -16.31 19.06 12.94
CA LEU A 113 -15.06 18.64 13.57
C LEU A 113 -14.87 19.32 14.94
N GLU A 114 -15.10 20.63 15.04
CA GLU A 114 -14.98 21.33 16.32
C GLU A 114 -15.98 20.80 17.35
N SER A 115 -17.21 20.52 16.94
CA SER A 115 -18.25 19.90 17.78
C SER A 115 -17.83 18.50 18.27
N ILE A 116 -17.21 17.69 17.41
CA ILE A 116 -16.64 16.39 17.82
C ILE A 116 -15.54 16.59 18.87
N LEU A 117 -14.59 17.48 18.61
CA LEU A 117 -13.47 17.73 19.51
C LEU A 117 -13.92 18.31 20.87
N ALA A 118 -14.94 19.16 20.87
CA ALA A 118 -15.50 19.75 22.08
C ALA A 118 -16.35 18.75 22.88
N GLY A 119 -17.23 17.99 22.23
CA GLY A 119 -18.31 17.24 22.88
C GLY A 119 -18.14 15.72 22.97
N HIS A 120 -17.36 15.09 22.09
CA HIS A 120 -17.16 13.63 22.13
C HIS A 120 -16.27 13.24 23.33
N SER A 121 -16.56 12.12 24.01
CA SER A 121 -15.81 11.71 25.21
C SER A 121 -14.30 11.54 24.94
N LEU A 122 -13.96 10.87 23.83
CA LEU A 122 -12.57 10.66 23.37
C LEU A 122 -11.68 9.98 24.44
N ASP A 123 -12.27 9.05 25.18
CA ASP A 123 -11.68 8.27 26.27
C ASP A 123 -11.69 6.76 26.01
N ASP A 124 -12.36 6.31 24.94
CA ASP A 124 -12.34 4.91 24.49
C ASP A 124 -10.92 4.46 24.14
N THR A 125 -10.45 3.42 24.84
CA THR A 125 -9.09 2.88 24.67
C THR A 125 -8.89 2.31 23.27
N ALA A 126 -9.92 1.68 22.67
CA ALA A 126 -9.81 1.11 21.33
C ALA A 126 -9.62 2.22 20.28
N LEU A 127 -10.43 3.28 20.33
CA LEU A 127 -10.29 4.45 19.47
C LEU A 127 -8.93 5.14 19.64
N LEU A 128 -8.47 5.33 20.87
CA LEU A 128 -7.18 5.98 21.13
C LEU A 128 -5.99 5.13 20.69
N ASN A 129 -6.07 3.80 20.78
CA ASN A 129 -5.07 2.90 20.24
C ASN A 129 -5.02 2.98 18.71
N ARG A 130 -6.19 2.93 18.04
CA ARG A 130 -6.28 3.15 16.59
C ARG A 130 -5.65 4.49 16.16
N ALA A 131 -5.87 5.55 16.94
CA ALA A 131 -5.27 6.85 16.68
C ALA A 131 -3.74 6.82 16.80
N ARG A 132 -3.18 6.24 17.87
CA ARG A 132 -1.72 6.10 18.07
C ARG A 132 -1.08 5.25 16.96
N ASP A 133 -1.73 4.15 16.61
CA ASP A 133 -1.26 3.23 15.56
C ASP A 133 -1.24 3.90 14.19
N ALA A 134 -2.30 4.65 13.86
CA ALA A 134 -2.37 5.40 12.61
C ALA A 134 -1.33 6.54 12.56
N ILE A 135 -1.06 7.23 13.67
CA ILE A 135 0.04 8.22 13.76
C ILE A 135 1.38 7.54 13.46
N THR A 136 1.66 6.39 14.07
CA THR A 136 2.89 5.62 13.85
C THR A 136 3.03 5.21 12.39
N ARG A 137 1.97 4.69 11.76
CA ARG A 137 1.98 4.33 10.33
C ARG A 137 2.21 5.51 9.41
N ILE A 138 1.52 6.63 9.66
CA ILE A 138 1.68 7.86 8.87
C ILE A 138 3.12 8.36 8.96
N ARG A 139 3.72 8.39 10.16
CA ARG A 139 5.13 8.77 10.35
C ARG A 139 6.07 7.82 9.63
N ALA A 140 5.95 6.52 9.84
CA ALA A 140 6.82 5.50 9.24
C ALA A 140 6.74 5.50 7.70
N GLY A 141 5.55 5.73 7.13
CA GLY A 141 5.37 5.83 5.67
C GLY A 141 5.74 7.19 5.08
N HIS A 142 6.09 8.17 5.92
CA HIS A 142 6.16 9.59 5.55
C HIS A 142 4.91 10.04 4.80
N LEU A 143 3.72 9.70 5.31
CA LEU A 143 2.44 10.04 4.71
C LEU A 143 1.97 11.43 5.18
N THR A 144 1.32 12.18 4.31
CA THR A 144 0.77 13.53 4.56
C THR A 144 -0.39 13.71 3.57
N LYS A 145 -1.00 14.90 3.49
CA LYS A 145 -2.03 15.21 2.49
C LYS A 145 -1.59 14.86 1.06
N TYR A 146 -0.33 15.16 0.74
CA TYR A 146 0.29 14.94 -0.57
C TYR A 146 1.65 14.24 -0.46
N THR A 147 1.76 13.02 -0.97
CA THR A 147 2.95 12.16 -0.78
C THR A 147 3.89 12.09 -1.98
N GLY A 148 3.77 13.01 -2.94
CA GLY A 148 4.59 13.14 -4.15
C GLY A 148 6.03 13.61 -3.91
N PHE A 149 6.72 12.98 -2.96
CA PHE A 149 8.13 13.19 -2.62
C PHE A 149 8.81 11.88 -2.24
N VAL A 150 10.13 11.96 -2.14
CA VAL A 150 11.01 10.83 -1.82
C VAL A 150 11.56 11.06 -0.41
N PRO A 151 11.32 10.15 0.55
CA PRO A 151 11.81 10.32 1.93
C PRO A 151 13.32 10.52 2.03
N GLU A 152 14.07 9.91 1.11
CA GLU A 152 15.53 9.96 1.05
C GLU A 152 16.07 11.27 0.44
N THR A 153 15.21 12.18 -0.05
CA THR A 153 15.68 13.50 -0.51
C THR A 153 16.32 14.24 0.66
N PRO A 154 17.59 14.69 0.54
CA PRO A 154 18.29 15.37 1.63
C PRO A 154 17.53 16.59 2.14
N VAL A 155 17.48 16.71 3.47
CA VAL A 155 17.04 17.92 4.17
C VAL A 155 18.27 18.59 4.82
N PRO A 156 18.23 19.89 5.14
CA PRO A 156 19.30 20.54 5.88
C PRO A 156 19.59 19.84 7.22
N SER A 157 20.80 20.02 7.74
CA SER A 157 21.21 19.46 9.04
C SER A 157 20.26 19.92 10.16
N PRO A 158 19.91 19.05 11.13
CA PRO A 158 19.05 19.42 12.25
C PRO A 158 19.54 20.66 13.02
N GLY A 159 18.60 21.41 13.62
CA GLY A 159 18.89 22.61 14.41
C GLY A 159 18.27 23.90 13.88
N TYR A 160 17.45 23.82 12.82
CA TYR A 160 16.78 24.98 12.21
C TYR A 160 15.37 25.22 12.76
N VAL A 161 14.84 26.42 12.50
CA VAL A 161 13.43 26.74 12.70
C VAL A 161 12.68 26.56 11.38
N LEU A 162 11.53 25.92 11.44
CA LEU A 162 10.68 25.70 10.27
C LEU A 162 9.54 26.72 10.23
N VAL A 163 9.48 27.51 9.16
CA VAL A 163 8.36 28.41 8.85
C VAL A 163 7.57 27.81 7.69
N VAL A 164 6.29 27.54 7.92
CA VAL A 164 5.42 26.88 6.93
C VAL A 164 4.72 27.93 6.07
N ASP A 165 5.00 27.93 4.77
CA ASP A 165 4.28 28.72 3.78
C ASP A 165 2.94 28.08 3.38
N GLN A 166 2.04 28.87 2.79
CA GLN A 166 0.78 28.41 2.22
C GLN A 166 0.55 29.05 0.84
N SER A 167 -0.30 28.43 0.04
CA SER A 167 -0.68 29.01 -1.25
C SER A 167 -1.51 30.28 -1.07
N ALA A 168 -1.20 31.33 -1.82
CA ALA A 168 -1.99 32.55 -1.86
C ALA A 168 -3.45 32.25 -2.24
N GLY A 169 -4.38 32.95 -1.57
CA GLY A 169 -5.82 32.73 -1.73
C GLY A 169 -6.33 31.42 -1.12
N ASP A 170 -5.56 30.78 -0.24
CA ASP A 170 -6.04 29.68 0.60
C ASP A 170 -7.21 30.17 1.48
N ALA A 171 -8.32 29.41 1.44
CA ALA A 171 -9.51 29.71 2.20
C ALA A 171 -9.26 29.66 3.72
N ALA A 172 -8.36 28.79 4.19
CA ALA A 172 -8.01 28.69 5.61
C ALA A 172 -7.24 29.91 6.12
N VAL A 173 -6.45 30.56 5.25
CA VAL A 173 -5.75 31.82 5.56
C VAL A 173 -6.77 32.95 5.68
N THR A 174 -7.61 33.11 4.64
CA THR A 174 -8.67 34.14 4.62
C THR A 174 -9.62 33.99 5.80
N ALA A 175 -10.04 32.77 6.14
CA ALA A 175 -10.96 32.54 7.25
C ALA A 175 -10.35 32.83 8.63
N SER A 176 -9.02 32.77 8.74
CA SER A 176 -8.30 33.18 9.95
C SER A 176 -8.09 34.71 10.04
N GLY A 177 -8.56 35.49 9.06
CA GLY A 177 -8.28 36.93 8.97
C GLY A 177 -6.80 37.25 8.66
N ALA A 178 -6.01 36.24 8.27
CA ALA A 178 -4.59 36.41 8.01
C ALA A 178 -4.34 36.95 6.59
N THR A 179 -3.26 37.70 6.44
CA THR A 179 -2.83 38.28 5.18
C THR A 179 -1.35 38.00 4.94
N ARG A 180 -0.78 38.45 3.81
CA ARG A 180 0.67 38.37 3.59
C ARG A 180 1.46 39.06 4.72
N ALA A 181 0.93 40.14 5.32
CA ALA A 181 1.56 40.79 6.46
C ALA A 181 1.70 39.84 7.66
N THR A 182 0.69 39.01 7.94
CA THR A 182 0.74 37.98 8.99
C THR A 182 1.84 36.96 8.74
N PHE A 183 2.12 36.59 7.47
CA PHE A 183 3.24 35.71 7.15
C PHE A 183 4.60 36.37 7.40
N HIS A 184 4.78 37.65 7.04
CA HIS A 184 6.02 38.37 7.35
C HIS A 184 6.20 38.61 8.85
N GLU A 185 5.12 38.89 9.58
CA GLU A 185 5.13 38.96 11.04
C GLU A 185 5.56 37.63 11.64
N MET A 186 4.95 36.51 11.24
CA MET A 186 5.34 35.17 11.65
C MET A 186 6.84 34.90 11.39
N LEU A 187 7.36 35.30 10.21
CA LEU A 187 8.79 35.15 9.89
C LEU A 187 9.67 36.04 10.78
N ALA A 188 9.24 37.27 11.09
CA ALA A 188 9.96 38.16 12.00
C ALA A 188 10.02 37.57 13.42
N PHE A 189 8.90 37.07 13.96
CA PHE A 189 8.85 36.38 15.24
C PHE A 189 9.76 35.15 15.27
N ALA A 190 9.73 34.32 14.21
CA ALA A 190 10.62 33.16 14.11
C ALA A 190 12.10 33.56 14.23
N ARG A 191 12.50 34.69 13.66
CA ARG A 191 13.88 35.22 13.76
C ARG A 191 14.20 35.81 15.14
N ILE A 192 13.28 36.56 15.72
CA ILE A 192 13.47 37.22 17.02
C ILE A 192 13.60 36.19 18.13
N GLU A 193 12.77 35.15 18.10
CA GLU A 193 12.68 34.14 19.15
C GLU A 193 13.77 33.07 19.08
N ASN A 194 14.43 32.95 17.93
CA ASN A 194 15.46 31.94 17.68
C ASN A 194 16.72 32.61 17.11
N PRO A 195 17.39 33.48 17.90
CA PRO A 195 18.57 34.20 17.43
C PRO A 195 19.68 33.21 17.05
N GLY A 196 20.26 33.40 15.86
CA GLY A 196 21.37 32.57 15.35
C GLY A 196 20.95 31.24 14.72
N ALA A 197 19.68 30.85 14.81
CA ALA A 197 19.18 29.67 14.10
C ALA A 197 18.99 29.95 12.59
N GLU A 198 19.23 28.94 11.76
CA GLU A 198 18.78 28.96 10.37
C GLU A 198 17.25 28.87 10.34
N ILE A 199 16.62 29.70 9.50
CA ILE A 199 15.17 29.67 9.28
C ILE A 199 14.91 29.04 7.92
N LEU A 200 14.20 27.92 7.90
CA LEU A 200 13.75 27.27 6.68
C LEU A 200 12.30 27.61 6.40
N ILE A 201 12.05 28.30 5.28
CA ILE A 201 10.71 28.53 4.76
C ILE A 201 10.32 27.36 3.86
N LYS A 202 9.42 26.49 4.33
CA LYS A 202 8.92 25.37 3.53
C LYS A 202 7.77 25.83 2.63
N THR A 203 8.00 25.81 1.32
CA THR A 203 6.96 26.20 0.34
C THR A 203 5.87 25.14 0.21
N HIS A 204 4.66 25.56 -0.18
CA HIS A 204 3.55 24.64 -0.40
C HIS A 204 3.76 23.78 -1.66
N PRO A 205 3.38 22.48 -1.69
CA PRO A 205 3.55 21.63 -2.87
C PRO A 205 2.91 22.19 -4.15
N GLU A 206 1.75 22.84 -4.05
CA GLU A 206 1.14 23.48 -5.24
C GLU A 206 1.98 24.63 -5.80
N THR A 207 2.71 25.34 -4.95
CA THR A 207 3.64 26.39 -5.35
C THR A 207 4.87 25.82 -6.03
N ALA A 208 5.42 24.72 -5.49
CA ALA A 208 6.50 23.98 -6.14
C ALA A 208 6.11 23.44 -7.53
N HIS A 209 4.81 23.15 -7.74
CA HIS A 209 4.26 22.75 -9.04
C HIS A 209 3.82 23.93 -9.94
N GLY A 210 4.01 25.19 -9.53
CA GLY A 210 3.60 26.37 -10.30
C GLY A 210 2.08 26.54 -10.44
N LEU A 211 1.29 25.87 -9.59
CA LEU A 211 -0.18 25.88 -9.67
C LEU A 211 -0.78 27.11 -8.97
N ARG A 212 -0.17 27.54 -7.86
CA ARG A 212 -0.53 28.75 -7.12
C ARG A 212 0.72 29.38 -6.47
N PRO A 213 0.88 30.71 -6.47
CA PRO A 213 1.97 31.35 -5.76
C PRO A 213 1.86 31.13 -4.25
N GLY A 214 2.98 31.17 -3.53
CA GLY A 214 3.03 31.16 -2.07
C GLY A 214 2.90 32.56 -1.47
N HIS A 215 2.95 32.69 -0.14
CA HIS A 215 3.04 34.00 0.52
C HIS A 215 4.48 34.51 0.60
N PHE A 216 5.47 33.61 0.56
CA PHE A 216 6.89 33.93 0.49
C PHE A 216 7.45 33.76 -0.93
N SER A 217 8.39 34.65 -1.31
CA SER A 217 9.17 34.57 -2.55
C SER A 217 10.66 34.44 -2.26
N SER A 218 11.50 34.41 -3.30
CA SER A 218 12.95 34.52 -3.16
C SER A 218 13.40 35.81 -2.46
N ASP A 219 12.58 36.86 -2.48
CA ASP A 219 12.88 38.15 -1.85
C ASP A 219 12.79 38.08 -0.32
N ASP A 220 12.09 37.05 0.19
CA ASP A 220 11.97 36.75 1.61
C ASP A 220 13.13 35.88 2.13
N ALA A 221 13.99 35.36 1.24
CA ALA A 221 15.22 34.68 1.59
C ALA A 221 16.40 35.65 1.70
N GLY A 222 17.32 35.36 2.62
CA GLY A 222 18.53 36.15 2.84
C GLY A 222 19.10 35.96 4.24
N GLY A 223 20.43 36.11 4.36
CA GLY A 223 21.14 35.89 5.63
C GLY A 223 20.94 34.45 6.12
N THR A 224 20.29 34.29 7.27
CA THR A 224 19.97 32.97 7.87
C THR A 224 18.65 32.37 7.39
N VAL A 225 17.92 33.05 6.48
CA VAL A 225 16.62 32.59 5.97
C VAL A 225 16.78 31.94 4.60
N ARG A 226 16.29 30.70 4.46
CA ARG A 226 16.36 29.92 3.22
C ARG A 226 14.99 29.37 2.83
N LEU A 227 14.66 29.47 1.53
CA LEU A 227 13.50 28.78 0.97
C LEU A 227 13.82 27.31 0.65
N VAL A 228 12.92 26.42 1.06
CA VAL A 228 12.93 24.99 0.72
C VAL A 228 11.82 24.73 -0.29
N THR A 229 12.18 24.74 -1.57
CA THR A 229 11.27 24.52 -2.71
C THR A 229 11.22 23.07 -3.18
N ASP A 230 12.22 22.27 -2.80
CA ASP A 230 12.30 20.87 -3.17
C ASP A 230 11.13 20.04 -2.60
N PRO A 231 10.68 18.99 -3.31
CA PRO A 231 9.71 18.04 -2.81
C PRO A 231 10.39 17.10 -1.80
N VAL A 232 10.63 17.61 -0.59
CA VAL A 232 11.16 16.87 0.56
C VAL A 232 10.05 16.40 1.48
N SER A 233 10.34 15.40 2.32
CA SER A 233 9.38 14.91 3.29
C SER A 233 9.10 15.94 4.40
N PRO A 234 7.82 16.26 4.68
CA PRO A 234 7.42 17.04 5.85
C PRO A 234 7.94 16.44 7.17
N TRP A 235 7.91 15.11 7.31
CA TRP A 235 8.37 14.43 8.51
C TRP A 235 9.87 14.58 8.75
N ALA A 236 10.69 14.45 7.70
CA ALA A 236 12.14 14.65 7.81
C ALA A 236 12.48 16.11 8.19
N LEU A 237 11.71 17.09 7.67
CA LEU A 237 11.86 18.48 8.07
C LEU A 237 11.45 18.73 9.53
N LEU A 238 10.35 18.12 9.97
CA LEU A 238 9.88 18.24 11.35
C LEU A 238 10.86 17.58 12.33
N GLU A 239 11.50 16.48 11.98
CA GLU A 239 12.49 15.82 12.83
C GLU A 239 13.76 16.65 13.04
N GLY A 240 14.17 17.44 12.04
CA GLY A 240 15.31 18.34 12.14
C GLY A 240 15.01 19.71 12.76
N ALA A 241 13.74 20.08 12.89
CA ALA A 241 13.34 21.40 13.38
C ALA A 241 13.42 21.51 14.91
N VAL A 242 13.82 22.67 15.44
CA VAL A 242 13.74 23.00 16.88
C VAL A 242 12.44 23.73 17.23
N ALA A 243 11.85 24.43 16.27
CA ALA A 243 10.58 25.12 16.40
C ALA A 243 9.84 25.15 15.05
N VAL A 244 8.51 25.21 15.10
CA VAL A 244 7.65 25.24 13.91
C VAL A 244 6.66 26.39 14.00
N TYR A 245 6.64 27.23 12.98
CA TYR A 245 5.76 28.40 12.85
C TYR A 245 4.82 28.21 11.68
N THR A 246 3.54 28.49 11.89
CA THR A 246 2.51 28.36 10.84
C THR A 246 1.38 29.37 11.03
N VAL A 247 0.70 29.73 9.95
CA VAL A 247 -0.54 30.51 10.02
C VAL A 247 -1.72 29.57 10.24
N SER A 248 -2.11 28.80 9.22
CA SER A 248 -3.24 27.88 9.30
C SER A 248 -3.04 26.58 8.52
N SER A 249 -1.81 26.27 8.14
CA SER A 249 -1.49 25.10 7.32
C SER A 249 -1.81 23.81 8.06
N GLN A 250 -2.29 22.80 7.34
CA GLN A 250 -2.42 21.45 7.89
C GLN A 250 -1.08 20.90 8.42
N MET A 251 0.05 21.35 7.89
CA MET A 251 1.37 20.91 8.36
C MET A 251 1.62 21.29 9.83
N GLY A 252 0.92 22.28 10.40
CA GLY A 252 0.97 22.52 11.85
C GLY A 252 0.30 21.40 12.68
N PHE A 253 -0.76 20.78 12.16
CA PHE A 253 -1.30 19.55 12.76
C PHE A 253 -0.29 18.41 12.66
N GLU A 254 0.39 18.26 11.53
CA GLU A 254 1.45 17.25 11.36
C GLU A 254 2.64 17.50 12.30
N ALA A 255 2.98 18.76 12.56
CA ALA A 255 3.98 19.15 13.56
C ALA A 255 3.59 18.68 14.97
N ILE A 256 2.32 18.86 15.36
CA ILE A 256 1.79 18.33 16.63
C ILE A 256 1.99 16.81 16.69
N LEU A 257 1.69 16.09 15.62
CA LEU A 257 1.87 14.64 15.58
C LEU A 257 3.35 14.22 15.66
N ALA A 258 4.24 15.00 15.06
CA ALA A 258 5.70 14.84 15.18
C ALA A 258 6.25 15.19 16.57
N GLY A 259 5.44 15.75 17.47
CA GLY A 259 5.81 16.08 18.85
C GLY A 259 6.16 17.55 19.08
N HIS A 260 6.00 18.41 18.08
CA HIS A 260 6.15 19.85 18.22
C HIS A 260 4.94 20.47 18.93
N ARG A 261 5.18 21.64 19.52
CA ARG A 261 4.13 22.56 19.94
C ARG A 261 4.21 23.80 19.04
N PRO A 262 3.61 23.76 17.84
CA PRO A 262 3.82 24.81 16.84
C PRO A 262 3.28 26.16 17.32
N ARG A 263 3.92 27.24 16.89
CA ARG A 263 3.43 28.61 17.07
C ARG A 263 2.50 28.98 15.92
N VAL A 264 1.28 29.37 16.25
CA VAL A 264 0.16 29.47 15.30
C VAL A 264 -0.37 30.90 15.24
N PHE A 265 -0.21 31.54 14.08
CA PHE A 265 -0.60 32.94 13.83
C PHE A 265 -2.02 33.08 13.24
N GLY A 266 -2.67 31.99 12.85
CA GLY A 266 -4.06 31.95 12.43
C GLY A 266 -4.94 31.17 13.41
N GLN A 267 -6.09 30.69 12.93
CA GLN A 267 -7.05 29.92 13.74
C GLN A 267 -7.43 28.58 13.07
N PRO A 268 -6.46 27.72 12.69
CA PRO A 268 -6.74 26.42 12.08
C PRO A 268 -7.51 25.50 13.03
N PHE A 269 -8.06 24.39 12.50
CA PHE A 269 -8.90 23.46 13.27
C PHE A 269 -8.24 22.88 14.53
N TYR A 270 -6.90 22.79 14.54
CA TYR A 270 -6.09 22.23 15.62
C TYR A 270 -5.63 23.26 16.68
N ALA A 271 -5.84 24.56 16.44
CA ALA A 271 -5.54 25.61 17.42
C ALA A 271 -6.60 25.68 18.53
N GLY A 272 -6.21 26.08 19.73
CA GLY A 272 -7.10 26.25 20.89
C GLY A 272 -7.35 24.99 21.71
N TRP A 273 -6.68 23.87 21.43
CA TRP A 273 -6.86 22.61 22.17
C TRP A 273 -5.71 22.27 23.12
N GLY A 274 -4.81 23.22 23.38
CA GLY A 274 -3.66 23.05 24.29
C GLY A 274 -2.45 22.31 23.71
N LEU A 275 -2.41 22.08 22.39
CA LEU A 275 -1.33 21.37 21.69
C LEU A 275 -0.44 22.30 20.84
N SER A 276 -0.72 23.60 20.83
CA SER A 276 0.00 24.65 20.11
C SER A 276 0.25 25.86 21.02
N GLN A 277 1.02 26.82 20.52
CA GLN A 277 1.13 28.17 21.06
C GLN A 277 0.34 29.08 20.12
N ASP A 278 -0.85 29.48 20.52
CA ASP A 278 -1.80 30.19 19.64
C ASP A 278 -1.76 31.69 19.93
N GLU A 279 -1.56 32.53 18.90
CA GLU A 279 -1.61 33.99 19.06
C GLU A 279 -3.03 34.47 19.37
N THR A 280 -4.01 33.91 18.69
CA THR A 280 -5.42 34.28 18.83
C THR A 280 -6.32 33.04 18.80
N PRO A 281 -6.30 32.15 19.82
CA PRO A 281 -7.15 30.96 19.81
C PRO A 281 -8.65 31.32 19.85
N PRO A 282 -9.55 30.57 19.16
CA PRO A 282 -10.98 30.80 19.27
C PRO A 282 -11.49 30.65 20.73
N PRO A 283 -12.14 31.66 21.33
CA PRO A 283 -12.48 31.66 22.77
C PRO A 283 -13.34 30.47 23.24
N ARG A 284 -14.12 29.88 22.33
CA ARG A 284 -14.99 28.74 22.61
C ARG A 284 -14.25 27.40 22.72
N ARG A 285 -13.00 27.31 22.27
CA ARG A 285 -12.17 26.10 22.37
C ARG A 285 -11.45 26.12 23.71
N VAL A 286 -12.10 25.56 24.73
CA VAL A 286 -11.60 25.57 26.13
C VAL A 286 -11.07 24.22 26.59
N ARG A 287 -11.35 23.14 25.84
CA ARG A 287 -10.94 21.78 26.19
C ARG A 287 -9.46 21.57 25.86
N ARG A 288 -8.72 20.89 26.75
CA ARG A 288 -7.37 20.40 26.45
C ARG A 288 -7.45 18.97 25.91
N LEU A 289 -6.79 18.72 24.79
CA LEU A 289 -6.75 17.41 24.15
C LEU A 289 -5.33 16.85 24.15
N THR A 290 -5.24 15.51 24.16
CA THR A 290 -4.01 14.81 23.80
C THR A 290 -3.88 14.71 22.28
N ARG A 291 -2.66 14.43 21.79
CA ARG A 291 -2.39 14.20 20.35
C ARG A 291 -3.27 13.10 19.76
N ALA A 292 -3.46 12.01 20.50
CA ALA A 292 -4.31 10.89 20.09
C ALA A 292 -5.79 11.30 20.01
N GLN A 293 -6.28 12.14 20.93
CA GLN A 293 -7.67 12.61 20.92
C GLN A 293 -7.93 13.58 19.76
N LEU A 294 -7.03 14.54 19.53
CA LEU A 294 -7.12 15.44 18.38
C LEU A 294 -7.11 14.65 17.07
N PHE A 295 -6.21 13.67 16.95
CA PHE A 295 -6.14 12.78 15.78
C PHE A 295 -7.41 11.95 15.62
N ALA A 296 -7.94 11.34 16.69
CA ALA A 296 -9.17 10.56 16.64
C ALA A 296 -10.34 11.39 16.08
N GLY A 297 -10.52 12.63 16.57
CA GLY A 297 -11.54 13.53 16.05
C GLY A 297 -11.30 13.91 14.58
N ALA A 298 -10.08 14.33 14.25
CA ALA A 298 -9.74 14.87 12.93
C ALA A 298 -9.64 13.83 11.82
N MET A 299 -9.19 12.61 12.12
CA MET A 299 -8.80 11.61 11.13
C MET A 299 -9.68 10.37 11.14
N ILE A 300 -10.34 10.04 12.26
CA ILE A 300 -11.15 8.83 12.38
C ILE A 300 -12.64 9.17 12.39
N LEU A 301 -13.07 10.14 13.21
CA LEU A 301 -14.48 10.41 13.45
C LEU A 301 -15.10 11.40 12.44
N ALA A 302 -14.40 12.50 12.12
CA ALA A 302 -14.97 13.54 11.26
C ALA A 302 -14.96 13.22 9.75
N PRO A 303 -13.90 12.60 9.17
CA PRO A 303 -13.87 12.34 7.74
C PRO A 303 -14.73 11.15 7.32
N THR A 304 -15.27 11.22 6.11
CA THR A 304 -15.86 10.10 5.38
C THR A 304 -14.81 9.50 4.45
N TRP A 305 -14.24 8.35 4.81
CA TRP A 305 -13.25 7.64 3.99
C TRP A 305 -13.90 6.68 2.99
N TYR A 306 -13.20 6.45 1.88
CA TYR A 306 -13.71 5.64 0.77
C TYR A 306 -12.68 4.63 0.27
N ASP A 307 -13.11 3.37 0.13
CA ASP A 307 -12.35 2.30 -0.48
C ASP A 307 -12.67 2.25 -1.98
N PRO A 308 -11.73 2.68 -2.86
CA PRO A 308 -11.98 2.74 -4.30
C PRO A 308 -11.99 1.38 -4.99
N PHE A 309 -11.58 0.30 -4.30
CA PHE A 309 -11.52 -1.05 -4.86
C PHE A 309 -12.79 -1.83 -4.54
N ARG A 310 -13.33 -1.68 -3.32
CA ARG A 310 -14.57 -2.34 -2.88
C ARG A 310 -15.81 -1.47 -3.04
N ASP A 311 -15.65 -0.22 -3.49
CA ASP A 311 -16.72 0.74 -3.74
C ASP A 311 -17.67 0.91 -2.53
N ARG A 312 -17.07 1.20 -1.38
CA ARG A 312 -17.78 1.38 -0.11
C ARG A 312 -17.12 2.46 0.75
N LEU A 313 -17.88 3.02 1.69
CA LEU A 313 -17.28 3.76 2.79
C LEU A 313 -16.45 2.81 3.65
N CYS A 314 -15.33 3.29 4.17
CA CYS A 314 -14.37 2.46 4.90
C CYS A 314 -13.84 3.19 6.13
N PRO A 315 -13.15 2.48 7.05
CA PRO A 315 -12.40 3.12 8.11
C PRO A 315 -11.07 3.71 7.59
N LEU A 316 -10.44 4.59 8.38
CA LEU A 316 -9.17 5.25 8.06
C LEU A 316 -8.08 4.27 7.61
N GLU A 317 -8.01 3.09 8.23
CA GLU A 317 -6.98 2.08 8.01
C GLU A 317 -6.96 1.56 6.57
N ASP A 318 -8.13 1.45 5.93
CA ASP A 318 -8.26 1.04 4.52
C ASP A 318 -7.79 2.15 3.57
N ALA A 319 -8.12 3.42 3.91
CA ALA A 319 -7.64 4.58 3.17
C ALA A 319 -6.12 4.76 3.30
N LEU A 320 -5.56 4.52 4.49
CA LEU A 320 -4.11 4.50 4.74
C LEU A 320 -3.42 3.44 3.90
N ALA A 321 -3.91 2.19 3.94
CA ALA A 321 -3.34 1.11 3.14
C ALA A 321 -3.37 1.44 1.64
N THR A 322 -4.44 2.06 1.16
CA THR A 322 -4.53 2.54 -0.23
C THR A 322 -3.46 3.59 -0.53
N LEU A 323 -3.34 4.62 0.31
CA LEU A 323 -2.35 5.68 0.12
C LEU A 323 -0.91 5.15 0.18
N GLU A 324 -0.62 4.22 1.08
CA GLU A 324 0.68 3.54 1.18
C GLU A 324 1.03 2.83 -0.13
N ALA A 325 0.09 2.07 -0.71
CA ALA A 325 0.31 1.34 -1.95
C ALA A 325 0.56 2.29 -3.14
N GLU A 326 -0.24 3.35 -3.26
CA GLU A 326 -0.09 4.34 -4.33
C GLU A 326 1.19 5.17 -4.18
N THR A 327 1.53 5.54 -2.94
CA THR A 327 2.75 6.29 -2.62
C THR A 327 4.00 5.47 -2.93
N ARG A 328 4.03 4.20 -2.51
CA ARG A 328 5.15 3.29 -2.81
C ARG A 328 5.33 3.12 -4.32
N ALA A 329 4.25 2.84 -5.03
CA ALA A 329 4.30 2.68 -6.48
C ALA A 329 4.82 3.95 -7.17
N TRP A 330 4.32 5.13 -6.78
CA TRP A 330 4.82 6.38 -7.32
C TRP A 330 6.32 6.58 -7.02
N ARG A 331 6.75 6.36 -5.78
CA ARG A 331 8.16 6.53 -5.36
C ARG A 331 9.09 5.64 -6.19
N GLU A 332 8.76 4.37 -6.34
CA GLU A 332 9.58 3.42 -7.07
C GLU A 332 9.60 3.66 -8.59
N ASP A 333 8.48 4.14 -9.15
CA ASP A 333 8.26 4.24 -10.60
C ASP A 333 8.46 5.64 -11.18
N ARG A 334 8.60 6.69 -10.36
CA ARG A 334 8.68 8.10 -10.81
C ARG A 334 9.77 8.35 -11.87
N ALA A 335 10.92 7.70 -11.74
CA ALA A 335 12.02 7.83 -12.69
C ALA A 335 11.73 7.10 -14.02
N GLY A 336 10.78 6.16 -14.02
CA GLY A 336 10.48 5.28 -15.13
C GLY A 336 11.49 4.13 -15.27
N TRP A 337 11.13 3.18 -16.13
CA TRP A 337 11.82 1.89 -16.22
C TRP A 337 12.25 1.51 -17.64
N VAL A 338 13.36 0.79 -17.74
CA VAL A 338 13.78 0.05 -18.92
C VAL A 338 13.89 -1.43 -18.55
N ALA A 339 13.05 -2.27 -19.16
CA ALA A 339 12.98 -3.70 -18.87
C ALA A 339 13.70 -4.53 -19.95
N ALA A 340 14.67 -5.33 -19.52
CA ALA A 340 15.49 -6.20 -20.37
C ALA A 340 14.83 -7.56 -20.63
N GLY A 341 15.00 -8.10 -21.84
CA GLY A 341 14.68 -9.51 -22.15
C GLY A 341 13.20 -9.90 -21.97
N MET A 342 12.29 -8.94 -21.85
CA MET A 342 10.90 -9.22 -21.56
C MET A 342 10.19 -9.79 -22.79
N ARG A 343 9.75 -11.05 -22.67
CA ARG A 343 8.86 -11.72 -23.65
C ARG A 343 7.65 -10.83 -23.94
N LEU A 344 7.21 -10.78 -25.20
CA LEU A 344 6.14 -9.86 -25.66
C LEU A 344 4.87 -9.94 -24.81
N TRP A 345 4.44 -11.15 -24.44
CA TRP A 345 3.25 -11.36 -23.63
C TRP A 345 3.37 -10.81 -22.20
N LYS A 346 4.58 -10.74 -21.62
CA LYS A 346 4.82 -10.16 -20.29
C LYS A 346 4.78 -8.63 -20.30
N ARG A 347 5.05 -8.00 -21.46
CA ARG A 347 5.20 -6.54 -21.57
C ARG A 347 3.94 -5.78 -21.14
N GLY A 348 2.75 -6.30 -21.44
CA GLY A 348 1.48 -5.69 -21.01
C GLY A 348 1.33 -5.65 -19.48
N ALA A 349 1.65 -6.76 -18.81
CA ALA A 349 1.61 -6.82 -17.35
C ALA A 349 2.67 -5.89 -16.73
N VAL A 350 3.92 -5.95 -17.20
CA VAL A 350 5.01 -5.07 -16.71
C VAL A 350 4.64 -3.59 -16.91
N GLN A 351 4.09 -3.23 -18.08
CA GLN A 351 3.59 -1.87 -18.33
C GLN A 351 2.46 -1.48 -17.37
N GLY A 352 1.57 -2.42 -17.01
CA GLY A 352 0.49 -2.18 -16.05
C GLY A 352 0.98 -1.92 -14.62
N PHE A 353 2.04 -2.59 -14.17
CA PHE A 353 2.60 -2.43 -12.83
C PHE A 353 3.49 -1.20 -12.69
N PHE A 354 4.37 -0.97 -13.67
CA PHE A 354 5.49 -0.04 -13.55
C PHE A 354 5.36 1.19 -14.47
N GLY A 355 4.37 1.18 -15.36
CA GLY A 355 4.21 2.19 -16.41
C GLY A 355 3.30 3.36 -16.07
N GLY A 356 2.81 3.45 -14.82
CA GLY A 356 1.81 4.44 -14.40
C GLY A 356 2.33 5.89 -14.37
N GLN A 357 3.61 6.09 -14.06
CA GLN A 357 4.23 7.43 -14.03
C GLN A 357 4.87 7.79 -15.37
N ARG A 358 5.66 6.87 -15.91
CA ARG A 358 6.27 6.96 -17.24
C ARG A 358 6.15 5.59 -17.90
N ALA A 359 5.84 5.56 -19.20
CA ALA A 359 5.78 4.30 -19.93
C ALA A 359 7.09 3.52 -19.80
N VAL A 360 6.97 2.20 -19.58
CA VAL A 360 8.10 1.27 -19.53
C VAL A 360 8.68 1.15 -20.93
N ARG A 361 10.00 1.27 -21.01
CA ARG A 361 10.74 0.99 -22.24
C ARG A 361 11.25 -0.44 -22.18
N PHE A 362 11.34 -1.09 -23.33
CA PHE A 362 11.84 -2.46 -23.42
C PHE A 362 13.14 -2.49 -24.21
N ALA A 363 14.06 -3.34 -23.79
CA ALA A 363 15.35 -3.58 -24.42
C ALA A 363 15.59 -5.10 -24.58
N PRO A 364 16.36 -5.55 -25.59
CA PRO A 364 16.55 -6.97 -25.85
C PRO A 364 17.33 -7.68 -24.73
N ASP A 365 18.28 -7.01 -24.11
CA ASP A 365 19.21 -7.58 -23.13
C ASP A 365 19.50 -6.58 -21.98
N ALA A 366 20.23 -7.05 -20.97
CA ALA A 366 20.47 -6.29 -19.75
C ALA A 366 21.42 -5.10 -19.95
N ASP A 367 22.41 -5.23 -20.83
CA ASP A 367 23.41 -4.19 -21.09
C ASP A 367 22.78 -3.03 -21.87
N SER A 368 22.01 -3.34 -22.91
CA SER A 368 21.24 -2.35 -23.67
C SER A 368 20.15 -1.70 -22.80
N ALA A 369 19.55 -2.44 -21.87
CA ALA A 369 18.63 -1.87 -20.88
C ALA A 369 19.33 -0.87 -19.96
N ALA A 370 20.50 -1.21 -19.42
CA ALA A 370 21.30 -0.35 -18.55
C ALA A 370 21.77 0.92 -19.27
N ALA A 371 22.32 0.79 -20.48
CA ALA A 371 22.75 1.92 -21.29
C ALA A 371 21.59 2.88 -21.60
N ARG A 372 20.42 2.34 -21.98
CA ARG A 372 19.22 3.14 -22.25
C ARG A 372 18.63 3.75 -20.98
N ALA A 373 18.74 3.06 -19.84
CA ALA A 373 18.30 3.58 -18.55
C ALA A 373 19.12 4.82 -18.17
N ALA A 374 20.45 4.71 -18.24
CA ALA A 374 21.38 5.81 -18.01
C ALA A 374 21.11 6.99 -18.95
N ALA A 375 21.03 6.75 -20.26
CA ALA A 375 20.80 7.80 -21.27
C ALA A 375 19.46 8.53 -21.13
N THR A 376 18.52 8.01 -20.34
CA THR A 376 17.14 8.53 -20.31
C THR A 376 16.64 8.83 -18.90
N GLY A 377 17.53 8.80 -17.91
CA GLY A 377 17.24 9.02 -16.50
C GLY A 377 16.21 8.04 -15.94
N ARG A 378 16.30 6.77 -16.32
CA ARG A 378 15.42 5.68 -15.89
C ARG A 378 16.20 4.64 -15.10
N ARG A 379 15.48 3.71 -14.48
CA ARG A 379 16.04 2.53 -13.82
C ARG A 379 15.98 1.33 -14.75
N ALA A 380 16.98 0.44 -14.68
CA ALA A 380 16.98 -0.82 -15.41
C ALA A 380 16.35 -1.94 -14.56
N MET A 381 15.65 -2.86 -15.21
CA MET A 381 15.15 -4.09 -14.58
C MET A 381 15.34 -5.32 -15.48
N VAL A 382 15.49 -6.49 -14.85
CA VAL A 382 15.50 -7.81 -15.49
C VAL A 382 14.50 -8.75 -14.82
N TRP A 383 14.05 -9.79 -15.53
CA TRP A 383 13.22 -10.84 -14.93
C TRP A 383 14.10 -11.92 -14.30
N GLY A 384 13.84 -12.27 -13.04
CA GLY A 384 14.48 -13.39 -12.35
C GLY A 384 16.00 -13.32 -12.29
N ALA A 385 16.63 -14.49 -12.41
CA ALA A 385 18.08 -14.69 -12.26
C ALA A 385 18.92 -14.35 -13.50
N ALA A 386 18.35 -13.65 -14.50
CA ALA A 386 19.10 -13.24 -15.69
C ALA A 386 20.37 -12.45 -15.31
N ALA A 387 21.47 -12.70 -16.03
CA ALA A 387 22.70 -11.93 -15.90
C ALA A 387 22.42 -10.45 -16.21
N ALA A 388 22.93 -9.56 -15.35
CA ALA A 388 22.67 -8.12 -15.46
C ALA A 388 23.77 -7.30 -14.78
N PRO A 389 24.02 -6.06 -15.24
CA PRO A 389 24.93 -5.14 -14.58
C PRO A 389 24.52 -4.82 -13.14
N PRO A 390 25.48 -4.45 -12.26
CA PRO A 390 25.20 -3.96 -10.92
C PRO A 390 24.17 -2.81 -10.89
N GLY A 391 23.32 -2.80 -9.87
CA GLY A 391 22.25 -1.80 -9.73
C GLY A 391 21.00 -2.07 -10.57
N THR A 392 20.97 -3.16 -11.36
CA THR A 392 19.76 -3.59 -12.08
C THR A 392 18.78 -4.26 -11.13
N VAL A 393 17.53 -3.80 -11.13
CA VAL A 393 16.46 -4.35 -10.28
C VAL A 393 15.96 -5.68 -10.83
N ARG A 394 15.79 -6.66 -9.97
CA ARG A 394 15.28 -7.99 -10.32
C ARG A 394 13.78 -8.06 -10.05
N VAL A 395 13.01 -8.38 -11.09
CA VAL A 395 11.56 -8.51 -11.03
C VAL A 395 11.18 -9.98 -11.08
N GLU A 396 10.26 -10.37 -10.21
CA GLU A 396 9.70 -11.72 -10.17
C GLU A 396 8.22 -11.72 -9.81
N ASP A 397 7.58 -12.88 -9.99
CA ASP A 397 6.20 -13.09 -9.56
C ASP A 397 6.09 -12.99 -8.03
N GLY A 398 5.05 -12.31 -7.54
CA GLY A 398 4.74 -12.26 -6.11
C GLY A 398 4.13 -13.56 -5.57
N PHE A 399 3.94 -13.61 -4.25
CA PHE A 399 3.50 -14.81 -3.53
C PHE A 399 1.98 -15.05 -3.56
N LEU A 400 1.17 -13.99 -3.72
CA LEU A 400 -0.26 -14.09 -4.06
C LEU A 400 -0.42 -13.66 -5.52
N ARG A 401 -0.24 -14.61 -6.43
CA ARG A 401 0.04 -14.30 -7.83
C ARG A 401 -1.21 -14.20 -8.70
N SER A 402 -2.02 -15.25 -8.75
CA SER A 402 -3.10 -15.37 -9.75
C SER A 402 -4.07 -16.50 -9.41
N ARG A 403 -5.20 -16.57 -10.14
CA ARG A 403 -6.07 -17.76 -10.23
C ARG A 403 -5.78 -18.47 -11.56
N GLY A 404 -4.87 -19.42 -11.52
CA GLY A 404 -4.25 -20.04 -12.69
C GLY A 404 -2.73 -19.88 -12.71
N LEU A 405 -2.05 -20.74 -13.48
CA LEU A 405 -0.60 -20.80 -13.58
C LEU A 405 -0.02 -19.73 -14.51
N GLY A 406 1.24 -19.34 -14.25
CA GLY A 406 2.00 -18.46 -15.14
C GLY A 406 2.28 -19.10 -16.51
N ALA A 407 2.45 -20.42 -16.57
CA ALA A 407 2.57 -21.19 -17.80
C ALA A 407 1.31 -21.09 -18.69
N ALA A 408 0.14 -20.85 -18.08
CA ALA A 408 -1.12 -20.59 -18.80
C ALA A 408 -1.28 -19.11 -19.23
N LEU A 409 -0.20 -18.31 -19.14
CA LEU A 409 -0.17 -16.88 -19.48
C LEU A 409 -1.16 -16.01 -18.69
N VAL A 410 -1.53 -16.44 -17.48
CA VAL A 410 -2.38 -15.64 -16.58
C VAL A 410 -1.57 -14.47 -16.03
N ALA A 411 -2.10 -13.26 -16.21
CA ALA A 411 -1.45 -12.03 -15.77
C ALA A 411 -1.27 -12.03 -14.25
N PRO A 412 -0.09 -11.64 -13.74
CA PRO A 412 0.16 -11.56 -12.31
C PRO A 412 -0.66 -10.42 -11.68
N LEU A 413 -1.17 -10.65 -10.48
CA LEU A 413 -1.76 -9.65 -9.59
C LEU A 413 -0.75 -9.09 -8.60
N SER A 414 0.41 -9.74 -8.50
CA SER A 414 1.51 -9.36 -7.64
C SER A 414 2.86 -9.56 -8.32
N LEU A 415 3.75 -8.59 -8.16
CA LEU A 415 5.15 -8.64 -8.58
C LEU A 415 6.05 -8.16 -7.45
N VAL A 416 7.26 -8.69 -7.40
CA VAL A 416 8.34 -8.19 -6.54
C VAL A 416 9.34 -7.41 -7.38
N ALA A 417 9.98 -6.41 -6.78
CA ALA A 417 11.05 -5.64 -7.39
C ALA A 417 12.17 -5.50 -6.36
N ASP A 418 13.23 -6.27 -6.54
CA ASP A 418 14.32 -6.40 -5.57
C ASP A 418 15.59 -5.76 -6.14
N ASP A 419 16.12 -4.79 -5.40
CA ASP A 419 17.30 -4.02 -5.78
C ASP A 419 18.60 -4.56 -5.15
N LEU A 420 18.51 -5.63 -4.35
CA LEU A 420 19.65 -6.29 -3.72
C LEU A 420 19.93 -7.68 -4.32
N GLY A 421 18.88 -8.49 -4.51
CA GLY A 421 19.01 -9.89 -4.91
C GLY A 421 17.71 -10.53 -5.37
N LEU A 422 17.56 -11.84 -5.12
CA LEU A 422 16.31 -12.60 -5.36
C LEU A 422 15.95 -13.36 -4.10
N CYS A 423 14.66 -13.40 -3.76
CA CYS A 423 14.18 -14.08 -2.55
C CYS A 423 14.56 -15.57 -2.47
N TYR A 424 14.71 -16.24 -3.60
CA TYR A 424 15.07 -17.66 -3.68
C TYR A 424 16.57 -17.94 -3.87
N ASP A 425 17.42 -16.92 -3.91
CA ASP A 425 18.88 -17.07 -3.97
C ASP A 425 19.49 -16.86 -2.58
N PRO A 426 19.85 -17.93 -1.85
CA PRO A 426 20.47 -17.83 -0.53
C PRO A 426 21.97 -17.50 -0.59
N ALA A 427 22.60 -17.44 -1.78
CA ALA A 427 24.03 -17.12 -1.88
C ALA A 427 24.31 -15.64 -1.58
N ARG A 428 23.31 -14.76 -1.72
CA ARG A 428 23.45 -13.30 -1.54
C ARG A 428 22.33 -12.75 -0.68
N GLU A 429 22.60 -11.63 -0.01
CA GLU A 429 21.55 -10.89 0.68
C GLU A 429 20.53 -10.35 -0.33
N ASN A 430 19.25 -10.35 0.05
CA ASN A 430 18.17 -9.79 -0.76
C ASN A 430 17.26 -8.89 0.09
N ARG A 431 16.39 -8.13 -0.58
CA ARG A 431 15.51 -7.16 0.10
C ARG A 431 14.50 -7.85 1.02
N LEU A 432 14.05 -9.06 0.69
CA LEU A 432 13.14 -9.82 1.55
C LEU A 432 13.82 -10.24 2.86
N GLU A 433 15.08 -10.67 2.85
CA GLU A 433 15.82 -11.02 4.08
C GLU A 433 15.89 -9.82 5.05
N ARG A 434 16.16 -8.61 4.54
CA ARG A 434 16.15 -7.38 5.36
C ARG A 434 14.77 -7.08 5.93
N LEU A 435 13.72 -7.27 5.13
CA LEU A 435 12.33 -7.05 5.57
C LEU A 435 11.92 -8.05 6.64
N ILE A 436 12.31 -9.32 6.52
CA ILE A 436 12.04 -10.36 7.52
C ILE A 436 12.74 -10.03 8.85
N ALA A 437 14.02 -9.63 8.79
CA ALA A 437 14.75 -9.23 10.00
C ALA A 437 14.10 -8.01 10.67
N ALA A 438 13.75 -6.97 9.89
CA ALA A 438 13.08 -5.78 10.40
C ALA A 438 11.68 -6.08 10.97
N ALA A 439 10.98 -7.10 10.43
CA ALA A 439 9.64 -7.47 10.85
C ALA A 439 9.58 -8.00 12.30
N CYS A 440 10.71 -8.36 12.90
CA CYS A 440 10.78 -8.73 14.32
C CYS A 440 10.37 -7.57 15.26
N ALA A 441 10.49 -6.32 14.80
CA ALA A 441 10.10 -5.13 15.55
C ALA A 441 8.76 -4.52 15.07
N LEU A 442 7.88 -5.33 14.46
CA LEU A 442 6.61 -4.83 13.92
C LEU A 442 5.71 -4.23 15.02
N PRO A 443 5.16 -3.02 14.78
CA PRO A 443 4.12 -2.48 15.64
C PRO A 443 2.88 -3.37 15.69
N GLN A 444 2.17 -3.36 16.83
CA GLN A 444 0.99 -4.20 17.06
C GLN A 444 -0.07 -4.08 15.96
N ALA A 445 -0.30 -2.88 15.41
CA ALA A 445 -1.28 -2.67 14.34
C ALA A 445 -0.94 -3.41 13.04
N GLU A 446 0.34 -3.44 12.66
CA GLU A 446 0.81 -4.17 11.47
C GLU A 446 0.78 -5.67 11.70
N ARG A 447 1.03 -6.12 12.95
CA ARG A 447 0.85 -7.52 13.35
C ARG A 447 -0.62 -7.94 13.23
N LEU A 448 -1.55 -7.16 13.76
CA LEU A 448 -3.00 -7.41 13.64
C LEU A 448 -3.47 -7.40 12.18
N ARG A 449 -2.87 -6.55 11.33
CA ARG A 449 -3.13 -6.55 9.88
C ARG A 449 -2.68 -7.88 9.24
N ALA A 450 -1.48 -8.34 9.55
CA ALA A 450 -0.96 -9.61 9.05
C ALA A 450 -1.77 -10.81 9.58
N GLU A 451 -2.18 -10.82 10.85
CA GLU A 451 -3.06 -11.85 11.43
C GLU A 451 -4.41 -11.93 10.71
N ARG A 452 -5.05 -10.79 10.44
CA ARG A 452 -6.30 -10.75 9.64
C ARG A 452 -6.09 -11.28 8.23
N LEU A 453 -4.95 -10.96 7.62
CA LEU A 453 -4.61 -11.49 6.29
C LEU A 453 -4.39 -13.01 6.33
N ILE A 454 -3.67 -13.53 7.33
CA ILE A 454 -3.49 -14.99 7.54
C ILE A 454 -4.85 -15.67 7.67
N ALA A 455 -5.71 -15.18 8.56
CA ALA A 455 -7.05 -15.73 8.76
C ALA A 455 -7.84 -15.74 7.45
N ARG A 456 -7.83 -14.62 6.72
CA ARG A 456 -8.52 -14.50 5.42
C ARG A 456 -8.00 -15.48 4.37
N LEU A 457 -6.68 -15.68 4.28
CA LEU A 457 -6.07 -16.61 3.33
C LEU A 457 -6.44 -18.07 3.67
N CYS A 458 -6.42 -18.43 4.96
CA CYS A 458 -6.79 -19.76 5.42
C CYS A 458 -8.29 -20.04 5.19
N GLU A 459 -9.17 -19.14 5.64
CA GLU A 459 -10.63 -19.27 5.48
C GLU A 459 -11.07 -19.39 4.03
N ALA A 460 -10.43 -18.63 3.12
CA ALA A 460 -10.76 -18.65 1.71
C ALA A 460 -10.01 -19.73 0.91
N GLY A 461 -9.21 -20.59 1.56
CA GLY A 461 -8.43 -21.64 0.89
C GLY A 461 -7.46 -21.08 -0.16
N LEU A 462 -6.88 -19.90 0.06
CA LEU A 462 -6.05 -19.23 -0.93
C LEU A 462 -4.62 -19.80 -0.94
N SER A 463 -4.04 -19.90 -2.14
CA SER A 463 -2.68 -20.35 -2.44
C SER A 463 -2.02 -19.43 -3.47
N LYS A 464 -0.75 -19.67 -3.84
CA LYS A 464 -0.07 -18.84 -4.85
C LYS A 464 -0.82 -18.76 -6.18
N TYR A 465 -1.35 -19.89 -6.64
CA TYR A 465 -2.01 -20.02 -7.95
C TYR A 465 -3.52 -20.21 -7.88
N ASN A 466 -4.11 -20.41 -6.69
CA ASN A 466 -5.57 -20.54 -6.47
C ASN A 466 -6.24 -21.48 -7.48
N LEU A 467 -5.55 -22.57 -7.80
CA LEU A 467 -6.07 -23.63 -8.65
C LEU A 467 -7.14 -24.33 -7.81
N GLY A 468 -8.40 -24.31 -8.27
CA GLY A 468 -9.41 -25.17 -7.65
C GLY A 468 -8.96 -26.62 -7.75
N GLY A 469 -9.39 -27.45 -6.81
CA GLY A 469 -9.09 -28.88 -6.80
C GLY A 469 -10.25 -29.66 -6.20
N ALA A 470 -10.29 -30.96 -6.46
CA ALA A 470 -11.17 -31.85 -5.73
C ALA A 470 -10.72 -31.93 -4.26
N SER A 471 -11.64 -32.29 -3.37
CA SER A 471 -11.30 -32.75 -2.03
C SER A 471 -10.30 -33.90 -2.12
N PRO A 472 -9.37 -34.03 -1.15
CA PRO A 472 -8.43 -35.12 -1.13
C PRO A 472 -9.18 -36.47 -1.15
N PRO A 473 -8.66 -37.48 -1.87
CA PRO A 473 -9.19 -38.83 -1.77
C PRO A 473 -9.01 -39.36 -0.34
N PRO A 474 -9.65 -40.47 0.05
CA PRO A 474 -9.36 -41.13 1.33
C PRO A 474 -7.85 -41.39 1.47
N LEU A 475 -7.24 -40.78 2.48
CA LEU A 475 -5.80 -40.86 2.73
C LEU A 475 -5.48 -41.97 3.74
N PRO A 476 -4.34 -42.69 3.60
CA PRO A 476 -3.95 -43.71 4.56
C PRO A 476 -3.85 -43.15 5.99
N GLU A 477 -4.16 -43.98 6.99
CA GLU A 477 -4.01 -43.62 8.40
C GLU A 477 -2.54 -43.62 8.82
N GLY A 478 -2.21 -42.83 9.84
CA GLY A 478 -0.86 -42.70 10.39
C GLY A 478 -0.34 -41.27 10.32
N HIS A 479 0.95 -41.10 10.61
CA HIS A 479 1.62 -39.81 10.52
C HIS A 479 1.87 -39.44 9.05
N ARG A 480 1.21 -38.41 8.54
CA ARG A 480 1.17 -38.06 7.12
C ARG A 480 2.15 -36.94 6.79
N ILE A 481 3.08 -37.23 5.89
CA ILE A 481 4.05 -36.27 5.36
C ILE A 481 3.69 -35.94 3.91
N LEU A 482 3.49 -34.67 3.61
CA LEU A 482 3.33 -34.18 2.24
C LEU A 482 4.70 -33.84 1.64
N VAL A 483 4.99 -34.43 0.49
CA VAL A 483 6.15 -34.10 -0.34
C VAL A 483 5.67 -33.45 -1.64
N PRO A 484 5.78 -32.11 -1.80
CA PRO A 484 5.42 -31.45 -3.04
C PRO A 484 6.53 -31.63 -4.07
N GLY A 485 6.18 -32.23 -5.20
CA GLY A 485 6.99 -32.23 -6.40
C GLY A 485 7.24 -30.81 -6.89
N GLN A 486 8.41 -30.60 -7.46
CA GLN A 486 8.89 -29.34 -7.98
C GLN A 486 9.41 -29.52 -9.41
N VAL A 487 9.54 -28.40 -10.11
CA VAL A 487 10.20 -28.36 -11.42
C VAL A 487 11.71 -28.34 -11.20
N GLU A 488 12.42 -29.39 -11.64
CA GLU A 488 13.84 -29.60 -11.26
C GLU A 488 14.81 -28.57 -11.85
N ASP A 489 14.45 -27.96 -12.97
CA ASP A 489 15.20 -26.86 -13.60
C ASP A 489 14.73 -25.46 -13.14
N ASP A 490 13.95 -25.37 -12.06
CA ASP A 490 13.57 -24.09 -11.45
C ASP A 490 14.81 -23.40 -10.83
N ALA A 491 14.95 -22.10 -11.06
CA ALA A 491 16.04 -21.30 -10.50
C ALA A 491 16.11 -21.37 -8.96
N ALA A 492 14.97 -21.53 -8.28
CA ALA A 492 14.92 -21.71 -6.84
C ALA A 492 15.59 -23.01 -6.37
N ILE A 493 15.56 -24.07 -7.19
CA ILE A 493 16.31 -25.32 -6.91
C ILE A 493 17.78 -25.12 -7.25
N GLN A 494 18.06 -24.59 -8.45
CA GLN A 494 19.44 -24.45 -8.94
C GLN A 494 20.31 -23.57 -8.03
N LEU A 495 19.71 -22.52 -7.44
CA LEU A 495 20.40 -21.60 -6.53
C LEU A 495 20.20 -21.98 -5.05
N GLY A 496 19.04 -22.51 -4.70
CA GLY A 496 18.63 -22.73 -3.31
C GLY A 496 18.97 -24.10 -2.74
N CYS A 497 19.34 -25.09 -3.55
CA CYS A 497 19.57 -26.45 -3.11
C CYS A 497 21.05 -26.85 -3.22
N PRO A 498 21.77 -26.94 -2.09
CA PRO A 498 23.20 -27.28 -2.10
C PRO A 498 23.46 -28.76 -2.39
N ALA A 499 22.55 -29.67 -2.00
CA ALA A 499 22.72 -31.11 -2.11
C ALA A 499 21.59 -31.76 -2.95
N GLU A 500 20.41 -31.99 -2.38
CA GLU A 500 19.28 -32.62 -3.07
C GLU A 500 18.65 -31.65 -4.09
N ARG A 501 18.63 -32.03 -5.38
CA ARG A 501 18.12 -31.18 -6.47
C ARG A 501 17.03 -31.82 -7.33
N THR A 502 16.59 -33.02 -6.97
CA THR A 502 15.58 -33.78 -7.72
C THR A 502 14.44 -34.20 -6.82
N ASN A 503 13.25 -34.40 -7.40
CA ASN A 503 12.09 -34.89 -6.66
C ASN A 503 12.34 -36.29 -6.10
N ARG A 504 13.09 -37.11 -6.86
CA ARG A 504 13.56 -38.42 -6.41
C ARG A 504 14.42 -38.31 -5.14
N ALA A 505 15.44 -37.46 -5.13
CA ALA A 505 16.33 -37.31 -3.97
C ALA A 505 15.56 -36.79 -2.75
N LEU A 506 14.61 -35.86 -2.94
CA LEU A 506 13.71 -35.40 -1.89
C LEU A 506 12.91 -36.55 -1.27
N LEU A 507 12.31 -37.40 -2.10
CA LEU A 507 11.52 -38.57 -1.65
C LEU A 507 12.39 -39.63 -0.97
N GLU A 508 13.56 -39.93 -1.52
CA GLU A 508 14.53 -40.87 -0.93
C GLU A 508 14.97 -40.40 0.46
N ARG A 509 15.32 -39.12 0.59
CA ARG A 509 15.72 -38.54 1.87
C ARG A 509 14.56 -38.50 2.88
N CYS A 510 13.37 -38.12 2.43
CA CYS A 510 12.16 -38.11 3.26
C CYS A 510 11.84 -39.52 3.78
N ARG A 511 11.88 -40.55 2.94
CA ARG A 511 11.63 -41.95 3.34
C ARG A 511 12.71 -42.46 4.30
N ALA A 512 13.97 -42.14 4.05
CA ALA A 512 15.08 -42.57 4.90
C ALA A 512 14.99 -42.01 6.33
N GLU A 513 14.60 -40.74 6.50
CA GLU A 513 14.41 -40.13 7.83
C GLU A 513 13.07 -40.51 8.48
N ASN A 514 12.07 -40.92 7.69
CA ASN A 514 10.72 -41.23 8.16
C ASN A 514 10.24 -42.62 7.69
N PRO A 515 10.87 -43.72 8.16
CA PRO A 515 10.61 -45.05 7.63
C PRO A 515 9.18 -45.55 7.88
N LYS A 516 8.49 -45.04 8.90
CA LYS A 516 7.13 -45.45 9.30
C LYS A 516 6.04 -44.46 8.93
N ALA A 517 6.39 -43.29 8.39
CA ALA A 517 5.41 -42.27 8.04
C ALA A 517 4.69 -42.61 6.73
N VAL A 518 3.48 -42.08 6.58
CA VAL A 518 2.72 -42.11 5.33
C VAL A 518 3.19 -40.94 4.46
N ILE A 519 3.94 -41.22 3.41
CA ILE A 519 4.45 -40.22 2.47
C ILE A 519 3.46 -40.04 1.32
N LEU A 520 2.91 -38.84 1.24
CA LEU A 520 2.00 -38.40 0.18
C LEU A 520 2.81 -37.54 -0.81
N TYR A 521 3.06 -38.06 -2.00
CA TYR A 521 3.73 -37.28 -3.05
C TYR A 521 2.71 -36.52 -3.88
N LYS A 522 2.82 -35.19 -3.94
CA LYS A 522 2.00 -34.35 -4.80
C LYS A 522 2.83 -33.82 -5.96
N PRO A 523 2.71 -34.35 -7.19
CA PRO A 523 3.47 -33.84 -8.32
C PRO A 523 3.19 -32.34 -8.59
N HIS A 524 4.16 -31.65 -9.19
CA HIS A 524 3.96 -30.25 -9.59
C HIS A 524 2.99 -30.21 -10.80
N PRO A 525 2.01 -29.29 -10.85
CA PRO A 525 1.02 -29.26 -11.93
C PRO A 525 1.63 -29.05 -13.33
N ASP A 526 2.73 -28.30 -13.46
CA ASP A 526 3.45 -28.18 -14.75
C ASP A 526 4.19 -29.47 -15.15
N VAL A 527 4.57 -30.31 -14.18
CA VAL A 527 5.17 -31.63 -14.43
C VAL A 527 4.09 -32.64 -14.78
N GLU A 528 2.94 -32.63 -14.09
CA GLU A 528 1.74 -33.42 -14.43
C GLU A 528 1.28 -33.12 -15.87
N ALA A 529 1.32 -31.86 -16.27
CA ALA A 529 0.98 -31.42 -17.63
C ALA A 529 2.06 -31.74 -18.69
N GLY A 530 3.20 -32.33 -18.31
CA GLY A 530 4.30 -32.65 -19.21
C GLY A 530 5.03 -31.43 -19.79
N LEU A 531 4.91 -30.26 -19.15
CA LEU A 531 5.48 -29.00 -19.65
C LEU A 531 6.92 -28.79 -19.19
N ARG A 532 7.33 -29.47 -18.12
CA ARG A 532 8.59 -29.22 -17.39
C ARG A 532 9.17 -30.52 -16.81
N PRO A 533 10.51 -30.61 -16.63
CA PRO A 533 11.15 -31.78 -16.03
C PRO A 533 10.83 -31.90 -14.54
N GLY A 534 10.86 -33.14 -14.03
CA GLY A 534 10.58 -33.46 -12.62
C GLY A 534 9.75 -34.72 -12.41
N THR A 535 9.39 -35.44 -13.48
CA THR A 535 8.68 -36.72 -13.36
C THR A 535 9.56 -37.75 -12.66
N VAL A 536 9.01 -38.41 -11.64
CA VAL A 536 9.66 -39.53 -10.97
C VAL A 536 9.10 -40.82 -11.54
N ASP A 537 9.97 -41.79 -11.82
CA ASP A 537 9.58 -43.10 -12.35
C ASP A 537 8.55 -43.77 -11.40
N PRO A 538 7.39 -44.22 -11.89
CA PRO A 538 6.40 -44.93 -11.08
C PRO A 538 6.94 -46.12 -10.30
N ALA A 539 7.93 -46.86 -10.83
CA ALA A 539 8.56 -47.98 -10.14
C ALA A 539 9.38 -47.52 -8.92
N ILE A 540 10.00 -46.34 -9.01
CA ILE A 540 10.71 -45.72 -7.88
C ILE A 540 9.71 -45.21 -6.84
N LEU A 541 8.59 -44.64 -7.29
CA LEU A 541 7.55 -44.12 -6.39
C LEU A 541 6.93 -45.20 -5.51
N GLN A 542 6.73 -46.42 -6.02
CA GLN A 542 6.15 -47.55 -5.27
C GLN A 542 6.90 -47.91 -3.98
N GLY A 543 8.20 -47.58 -3.87
CA GLY A 543 9.00 -47.81 -2.66
C GLY A 543 9.21 -46.58 -1.79
N LEU A 544 8.83 -45.39 -2.26
CA LEU A 544 9.12 -44.12 -1.59
C LEU A 544 7.86 -43.40 -1.11
N ALA A 545 6.79 -43.38 -1.91
CA ALA A 545 5.53 -42.73 -1.60
C ALA A 545 4.41 -43.76 -1.40
N ASP A 546 3.66 -43.63 -0.31
CA ASP A 546 2.50 -44.49 -0.03
C ASP A 546 1.32 -44.13 -0.94
N ARG A 547 1.19 -42.85 -1.32
CA ARG A 547 0.22 -42.37 -2.31
C ARG A 547 0.77 -41.22 -3.14
N VAL A 548 0.36 -41.19 -4.41
CA VAL A 548 0.54 -40.04 -5.30
C VAL A 548 -0.79 -39.29 -5.40
N ILE A 549 -0.77 -37.98 -5.13
CA ILE A 549 -1.96 -37.13 -5.01
C ILE A 549 -2.00 -36.12 -6.15
N GLU A 550 -2.68 -36.51 -7.23
CA GLU A 550 -2.90 -35.69 -8.43
C GLU A 550 -4.23 -34.93 -8.33
N GLY A 551 -4.34 -33.76 -8.99
CA GLY A 551 -5.62 -33.03 -9.15
C GLY A 551 -6.27 -32.48 -7.86
N THR A 552 -5.72 -32.76 -6.69
CA THR A 552 -6.17 -32.23 -5.39
C THR A 552 -5.59 -30.83 -5.17
N GLY A 553 -6.40 -29.93 -4.61
CA GLY A 553 -5.93 -28.60 -4.25
C GLY A 553 -4.93 -28.66 -3.09
N ALA A 554 -3.90 -27.82 -3.15
CA ALA A 554 -2.86 -27.81 -2.14
C ALA A 554 -3.38 -27.40 -0.74
N PRO A 555 -4.27 -26.39 -0.61
CA PRO A 555 -4.88 -26.02 0.67
C PRO A 555 -5.64 -27.16 1.36
N GLU A 556 -6.42 -27.92 0.59
CA GLU A 556 -7.22 -29.03 1.10
C GLU A 556 -6.33 -30.18 1.57
N LEU A 557 -5.23 -30.45 0.85
CA LEU A 557 -4.26 -31.47 1.27
C LEU A 557 -3.48 -31.05 2.52
N LEU A 558 -3.13 -29.76 2.65
CA LEU A 558 -2.43 -29.24 3.83
C LEU A 558 -3.27 -29.35 5.12
N ALA A 559 -4.60 -29.43 5.01
CA ALA A 559 -5.47 -29.64 6.17
C ALA A 559 -5.45 -31.08 6.71
N GLU A 560 -4.95 -32.04 5.91
CA GLU A 560 -5.03 -33.47 6.20
C GLU A 560 -3.67 -34.12 6.52
N VAL A 561 -2.60 -33.32 6.59
CA VAL A 561 -1.22 -33.79 6.81
C VAL A 561 -0.61 -33.19 8.07
N ASP A 562 0.35 -33.92 8.64
CA ASP A 562 1.01 -33.55 9.89
C ASP A 562 2.32 -32.77 9.66
N GLU A 563 2.97 -32.96 8.50
CA GLU A 563 4.23 -32.29 8.17
C GLU A 563 4.39 -32.13 6.64
N VAL A 564 5.14 -31.13 6.20
CA VAL A 564 5.58 -30.95 4.82
C VAL A 564 7.10 -31.08 4.71
N TRP A 565 7.58 -31.87 3.75
CA TRP A 565 9.00 -32.00 3.40
C TRP A 565 9.23 -31.43 2.01
N THR A 566 10.12 -30.45 1.87
CA THR A 566 10.31 -29.72 0.59
C THR A 566 11.78 -29.41 0.31
N LEU A 567 12.12 -29.20 -0.98
CA LEU A 567 13.38 -28.54 -1.36
C LEU A 567 13.22 -27.02 -1.15
N CYS A 568 12.62 -26.34 -2.13
CA CYS A 568 12.47 -24.87 -2.17
C CYS A 568 11.06 -24.42 -2.58
N SER A 569 10.05 -25.30 -2.49
CA SER A 569 8.69 -25.01 -2.95
C SER A 569 8.07 -23.84 -2.18
N GLY A 570 7.28 -23.01 -2.87
CA GLY A 570 6.41 -22.04 -2.21
C GLY A 570 5.38 -22.70 -1.28
N LEU A 571 5.06 -23.98 -1.48
CA LEU A 571 4.10 -24.71 -0.66
C LEU A 571 4.55 -24.85 0.80
N GLY A 572 5.85 -24.89 1.09
CA GLY A 572 6.32 -24.90 2.48
C GLY A 572 5.94 -23.60 3.22
N PHE A 573 5.97 -22.44 2.57
CA PHE A 573 5.44 -21.22 3.18
C PHE A 573 3.93 -21.27 3.38
N GLU A 574 3.18 -21.85 2.44
CA GLU A 574 1.72 -22.03 2.58
C GLU A 574 1.35 -22.99 3.72
N ALA A 575 2.21 -23.98 4.00
CA ALA A 575 2.12 -24.88 5.14
C ALA A 575 2.37 -24.13 6.46
N LEU A 576 3.40 -23.27 6.52
CA LEU A 576 3.66 -22.42 7.68
C LEU A 576 2.46 -21.50 8.01
N ILE A 577 1.84 -20.88 7.00
CA ILE A 577 0.63 -20.05 7.20
C ILE A 577 -0.49 -20.86 7.87
N ARG A 578 -0.61 -22.14 7.53
CA ARG A 578 -1.59 -23.09 8.08
C ARG A 578 -1.10 -23.80 9.34
N ARG A 579 0.05 -23.40 9.88
CA ARG A 579 0.68 -23.98 11.09
C ARG A 579 1.02 -25.46 10.95
N VAL A 580 1.27 -25.93 9.74
CA VAL A 580 1.81 -27.27 9.49
C VAL A 580 3.35 -27.20 9.58
N PRO A 581 3.99 -28.05 10.41
CA PRO A 581 5.44 -28.18 10.46
C PRO A 581 6.08 -28.39 9.08
N VAL A 582 7.27 -27.82 8.86
CA VAL A 582 7.97 -27.90 7.58
C VAL A 582 9.43 -28.27 7.78
N THR A 583 9.86 -29.31 7.08
CA THR A 583 11.27 -29.70 6.94
C THR A 583 11.79 -29.28 5.54
N CYS A 584 12.92 -28.58 5.51
CA CYS A 584 13.55 -28.06 4.30
C CYS A 584 14.88 -28.75 4.00
N LEU A 585 14.99 -29.39 2.83
CA LEU A 585 16.25 -29.90 2.28
C LEU A 585 16.96 -28.88 1.36
N GLY A 586 16.27 -27.81 0.97
CA GLY A 586 16.85 -26.64 0.34
C GLY A 586 16.86 -25.43 1.29
N VAL A 587 17.21 -24.26 0.76
CA VAL A 587 17.19 -22.99 1.50
C VAL A 587 16.22 -21.99 0.85
N PRO A 588 14.90 -22.24 0.89
CA PRO A 588 13.91 -21.28 0.41
C PRO A 588 13.92 -19.99 1.23
N PHE A 589 13.19 -18.97 0.76
CA PHE A 589 13.14 -17.64 1.42
C PHE A 589 12.69 -17.67 2.89
N TYR A 590 11.91 -18.70 3.28
CA TYR A 590 11.36 -18.88 4.63
C TYR A 590 12.19 -19.83 5.53
N ALA A 591 13.26 -20.44 5.01
CA ALA A 591 14.19 -21.28 5.78
C ALA A 591 15.25 -20.43 6.51
N GLY A 592 15.77 -20.93 7.64
CA GLY A 592 16.83 -20.30 8.43
C GLY A 592 16.36 -19.27 9.46
N TRP A 593 15.04 -19.06 9.58
CA TRP A 593 14.45 -18.07 10.49
C TRP A 593 13.92 -18.67 11.80
N GLY A 594 14.05 -19.99 11.99
CA GLY A 594 13.57 -20.70 13.19
C GLY A 594 12.10 -21.15 13.13
N LEU A 595 11.47 -21.07 11.96
CA LEU A 595 10.08 -21.54 11.73
C LEU A 595 10.02 -22.90 11.02
N THR A 596 11.16 -23.41 10.57
CA THR A 596 11.31 -24.66 9.82
C THR A 596 12.40 -25.53 10.44
N ARG A 597 12.34 -26.84 10.20
CA ARG A 597 13.47 -27.74 10.42
C ARG A 597 14.34 -27.71 9.18
N ASP A 598 15.45 -26.97 9.25
CA ASP A 598 16.36 -26.80 8.12
C ASP A 598 17.45 -27.87 8.15
N LEU A 599 17.49 -28.70 7.11
CA LEU A 599 18.52 -29.74 6.93
C LEU A 599 19.65 -29.29 6.01
N ALA A 600 19.38 -28.34 5.11
CA ALA A 600 20.41 -27.65 4.38
C ALA A 600 21.12 -26.61 5.27
N PRO A 601 22.43 -26.35 5.03
CA PRO A 601 23.13 -25.26 5.70
C PRO A 601 22.52 -23.91 5.30
N VAL A 602 21.97 -23.20 6.29
CA VAL A 602 21.38 -21.87 6.09
C VAL A 602 22.41 -20.75 6.26
N PRO A 603 22.29 -19.62 5.55
CA PRO A 603 23.21 -18.50 5.70
C PRO A 603 23.21 -17.93 7.12
N ALA A 604 24.40 -17.74 7.70
CA ALA A 604 24.56 -17.18 9.05
C ALA A 604 23.91 -15.79 9.24
N ARG A 605 23.74 -15.02 8.16
CA ARG A 605 23.05 -13.72 8.18
C ARG A 605 21.54 -13.82 8.47
N ARG A 606 20.91 -14.99 8.31
CA ARG A 606 19.52 -15.24 8.74
C ARG A 606 19.47 -15.52 10.26
N ALA A 607 19.98 -14.57 11.04
CA ALA A 607 20.10 -14.71 12.49
C ALA A 607 18.83 -14.26 13.24
N ALA A 608 17.98 -13.43 12.63
CA ALA A 608 16.74 -12.99 13.25
C ALA A 608 15.76 -14.15 13.45
N ARG A 609 14.82 -13.98 14.39
CA ARG A 609 13.83 -15.00 14.76
C ARG A 609 12.41 -14.41 14.70
N PRO A 610 11.90 -14.13 13.48
CA PRO A 610 10.52 -13.69 13.31
C PRO A 610 9.55 -14.81 13.74
N ASP A 611 8.42 -14.43 14.31
CA ASP A 611 7.27 -15.35 14.35
C ASP A 611 6.56 -15.39 12.99
N LEU A 612 5.58 -16.29 12.86
CA LEU A 612 4.82 -16.45 11.63
C LEU A 612 4.17 -15.14 11.17
N VAL A 613 3.64 -14.35 12.10
CA VAL A 613 2.97 -13.07 11.79
C VAL A 613 3.95 -12.09 11.15
N ALA A 614 5.15 -11.96 11.72
CA ALA A 614 6.21 -11.13 11.17
C ALA A 614 6.71 -11.62 9.81
N LEU A 615 6.89 -12.94 9.64
CA LEU A 615 7.26 -13.52 8.35
C LEU A 615 6.19 -13.21 7.29
N VAL A 616 4.90 -13.41 7.60
CA VAL A 616 3.81 -13.12 6.66
C VAL A 616 3.74 -11.64 6.30
N HIS A 617 3.94 -10.73 7.25
CA HIS A 617 3.99 -9.30 6.96
C HIS A 617 5.11 -8.98 5.95
N ALA A 618 6.33 -9.46 6.20
CA ALA A 618 7.45 -9.24 5.30
C ALA A 618 7.18 -9.79 3.89
N VAL A 619 6.67 -11.03 3.82
CA VAL A 619 6.50 -11.78 2.57
C VAL A 619 5.28 -11.34 1.76
N LEU A 620 4.16 -10.98 2.40
CA LEU A 620 2.89 -10.68 1.71
C LEU A 620 2.47 -9.21 1.77
N ILE A 621 3.04 -8.38 2.64
CA ILE A 621 2.63 -6.98 2.77
C ILE A 621 3.77 -6.05 2.34
N ALA A 622 4.95 -6.23 2.90
CA ALA A 622 6.07 -5.31 2.70
C ALA A 622 6.84 -5.56 1.40
N TYR A 623 7.14 -6.81 1.06
CA TYR A 623 8.00 -7.12 -0.09
C TYR A 623 7.29 -6.99 -1.44
N PRO A 624 6.17 -7.68 -1.71
CA PRO A 624 5.49 -7.60 -2.99
C PRO A 624 4.73 -6.29 -3.17
N ARG A 625 4.51 -5.95 -4.44
CA ARG A 625 3.56 -4.94 -4.88
C ARG A 625 2.36 -5.63 -5.50
N TYR A 626 1.19 -5.01 -5.33
CA TYR A 626 -0.07 -5.54 -5.85
C TYR A 626 -0.73 -4.54 -6.78
N ARG A 627 -1.44 -5.07 -7.76
CA ARG A 627 -2.24 -4.29 -8.70
C ARG A 627 -3.64 -4.88 -8.78
N ASP A 628 -4.65 -4.06 -8.48
CA ASP A 628 -6.03 -4.50 -8.58
C ASP A 628 -6.38 -4.73 -10.06
N PRO A 629 -6.81 -5.94 -10.45
CA PRO A 629 -7.11 -6.23 -11.85
C PRO A 629 -8.38 -5.52 -12.36
N VAL A 630 -9.24 -5.02 -11.46
CA VAL A 630 -10.47 -4.30 -11.81
C VAL A 630 -10.18 -2.82 -12.05
N THR A 631 -9.58 -2.12 -11.08
CA THR A 631 -9.29 -0.67 -11.24
C THR A 631 -7.98 -0.40 -11.97
N GLY A 632 -7.11 -1.41 -12.10
CA GLY A 632 -5.79 -1.27 -12.71
C GLY A 632 -4.79 -0.42 -11.90
N ARG A 633 -5.06 -0.17 -10.62
CA ARG A 633 -4.28 0.70 -9.74
C ARG A 633 -3.46 -0.12 -8.74
N PRO A 634 -2.34 0.41 -8.22
CA PRO A 634 -1.66 -0.16 -7.06
C PRO A 634 -2.63 -0.33 -5.91
N CYS A 635 -2.59 -1.46 -5.21
CA CYS A 635 -3.51 -1.75 -4.11
C CYS A 635 -2.83 -2.50 -2.95
N PRO A 636 -3.47 -2.58 -1.77
CA PRO A 636 -3.05 -3.46 -0.68
C PRO A 636 -3.21 -4.96 -1.00
N ALA A 637 -2.45 -5.82 -0.32
CA ALA A 637 -2.50 -7.28 -0.46
C ALA A 637 -3.92 -7.85 -0.23
N GLU A 638 -4.65 -7.25 0.71
CA GLU A 638 -6.01 -7.62 1.10
C GLU A 638 -7.00 -7.49 -0.06
N ILE A 639 -6.80 -6.51 -0.95
CA ILE A 639 -7.64 -6.36 -2.15
C ILE A 639 -7.42 -7.56 -3.07
N VAL A 640 -6.17 -7.94 -3.31
CA VAL A 640 -5.87 -9.10 -4.19
C VAL A 640 -6.38 -10.40 -3.57
N ALA A 641 -6.24 -10.59 -2.26
CA ALA A 641 -6.83 -11.73 -1.56
C ALA A 641 -8.36 -11.80 -1.78
N ASP A 642 -9.07 -10.68 -1.63
CA ASP A 642 -10.52 -10.64 -1.86
C ASP A 642 -10.90 -10.89 -3.33
N ARG A 643 -10.12 -10.40 -4.30
CA ARG A 643 -10.36 -10.68 -5.72
C ARG A 643 -10.15 -12.15 -6.07
N LEU A 644 -9.11 -12.77 -5.50
CA LEU A 644 -8.82 -14.18 -5.70
C LEU A 644 -9.92 -15.06 -5.08
N ALA A 645 -10.34 -14.75 -3.85
CA ALA A 645 -11.41 -15.47 -3.15
C ALA A 645 -12.76 -15.37 -3.87
N SER A 646 -13.15 -14.17 -4.32
CA SER A 646 -14.43 -13.95 -5.02
C SER A 646 -14.41 -14.43 -6.48
N GLY A 647 -13.23 -14.67 -7.06
CA GLY A 647 -13.09 -14.96 -8.49
C GLY A 647 -13.39 -13.76 -9.40
N ALA A 648 -13.47 -12.54 -8.85
CA ALA A 648 -13.72 -11.30 -9.58
C ALA A 648 -12.48 -10.85 -10.38
N LEU A 649 -12.08 -11.68 -11.35
CA LEU A 649 -10.90 -11.50 -12.17
C LEU A 649 -11.30 -11.36 -13.65
N PRO A 650 -10.67 -10.44 -14.39
CA PRO A 650 -10.88 -10.32 -15.83
C PRO A 650 -10.40 -11.60 -16.53
N ARG A 651 -11.21 -12.09 -17.47
CA ARG A 651 -10.84 -13.27 -18.27
C ARG A 651 -9.71 -12.93 -19.25
N PRO A 652 -8.72 -13.82 -19.47
CA PRO A 652 -7.68 -13.58 -20.46
C PRO A 652 -8.28 -13.35 -21.86
N GLY A 653 -7.72 -12.38 -22.59
CA GLY A 653 -8.15 -12.10 -23.97
C GLY A 653 -8.01 -13.32 -24.89
N PRO A 654 -8.80 -13.42 -25.98
CA PRO A 654 -8.80 -14.59 -26.87
C PRO A 654 -7.41 -14.91 -27.46
N GLY A 655 -6.60 -13.91 -27.78
CA GLY A 655 -5.24 -14.10 -28.32
C GLY A 655 -4.26 -14.75 -27.32
N LEU A 656 -4.27 -14.34 -26.05
CA LEU A 656 -3.44 -14.95 -25.01
C LEU A 656 -3.89 -16.39 -24.70
N ARG A 657 -5.20 -16.66 -24.76
CA ARG A 657 -5.72 -18.03 -24.63
C ARG A 657 -5.27 -18.92 -25.78
N ALA A 658 -5.33 -18.42 -27.02
CA ALA A 658 -4.83 -19.16 -28.18
C ALA A 658 -3.32 -19.42 -28.06
N LEU A 659 -2.53 -18.41 -27.69
CA LEU A 659 -1.09 -18.54 -27.48
C LEU A 659 -0.75 -19.53 -26.35
N SER A 660 -1.47 -19.49 -25.23
CA SER A 660 -1.29 -20.44 -24.12
C SER A 660 -1.63 -21.87 -24.56
N LYS A 661 -2.71 -22.07 -25.32
CA LYS A 661 -3.05 -23.38 -25.90
C LYS A 661 -1.98 -23.86 -26.86
N VAL A 662 -1.46 -22.98 -27.73
CA VAL A 662 -0.37 -23.31 -28.66
C VAL A 662 0.91 -23.64 -27.89
N GLN A 663 1.25 -22.90 -26.83
CA GLN A 663 2.37 -23.24 -25.96
C GLN A 663 2.20 -24.60 -25.28
N GLY A 664 1.01 -24.92 -24.76
CA GLY A 664 0.72 -26.23 -24.20
C GLY A 664 0.82 -27.36 -25.24
N LEU A 665 0.28 -27.14 -26.44
CA LEU A 665 0.33 -28.11 -27.55
C LEU A 665 1.75 -28.32 -28.10
N LEU A 666 2.57 -27.27 -28.15
CA LEU A 666 3.96 -27.33 -28.62
C LEU A 666 4.93 -27.80 -27.53
N ALA A 667 4.63 -27.56 -26.25
CA ALA A 667 5.43 -28.08 -25.14
C ALA A 667 5.36 -29.63 -25.08
N GLY A 668 4.19 -30.22 -25.32
CA GLY A 668 4.04 -31.67 -25.50
C GLY A 668 4.72 -32.24 -26.77
N LYS A 669 5.22 -31.38 -27.65
CA LYS A 669 5.97 -31.73 -28.86
C LYS A 669 7.44 -31.31 -28.83
N ALA A 670 7.97 -30.91 -27.66
CA ALA A 670 9.36 -30.49 -27.52
C ALA A 670 10.36 -31.55 -28.02
N TYR A 671 10.02 -32.85 -27.97
CA TYR A 671 10.83 -33.95 -28.50
C TYR A 671 11.04 -33.92 -30.02
N LEU A 672 10.26 -33.15 -30.78
CA LEU A 672 10.43 -32.99 -32.24
C LEU A 672 11.41 -31.87 -32.63
N TRP A 673 11.85 -31.05 -31.67
CA TRP A 673 12.63 -29.83 -31.91
C TRP A 673 14.03 -29.89 -31.28
N TRP A 674 14.40 -31.04 -30.72
CA TRP A 674 15.74 -31.35 -30.24
C TRP A 674 16.28 -32.55 -31.04
N ARG A 675 17.05 -32.24 -32.08
CA ARG A 675 18.16 -33.06 -32.55
C ARG A 675 19.44 -32.26 -32.38
#